data_AF-A0A319BWB2-F1
#
_entry.id   AF-A0A319BWB2-F1
#
_cell.length_a   1.000
_cell.length_b   1.000
_cell.length_c   1.000
_cell.angle_alpha   90.00
_cell.angle_beta   90.00
_cell.angle_gamma   90.00
#
_symmetry.space_group_name_H-M   'P 1'
#
loop_
_entity.id
_entity.type
_entity.pdbx_description
1 polymer ?
#
loop_
_entity_poly.entity_id
_entity_poly.type
_entity_poly.pdbx_seq_one_letter_code
_entity_poly.pdbx_strand_id
1 'polypeptide(L)'
;MPPKLICPLCETFLEQDWERNHPGPWRWRTRPWFTEVRGLYAVEGDLDEIAVTGVGVIRHDNILHASIDPDKAYFEVDDFNALNLWAIRDFSTTWWCFAFHNSCWNFLLQRLRLGNASIDVPTIVRSVYFQLHNSPAPKAPGPHDSRWLYKTADPNAFPSLEIMETVRGGVYAEMHYGRDTTQPEDMMLESDTGTRAYWRESGAGIIRMLPEETIYEVFTYLDIRDVVKIRLTCRYLGWLASNEQLPPSFWRSRFMLGQEFYYIFPSLCTPRNWFRLYSAMKAASYGPSRPLAHRKEICELLEPIASLVELEPTKRNGGQGFTYSLVKSQRNVPVLVNIGISRRGNHHAKVMAFFSGQVASPEGDYPVQDECELLYRKAQLFVGLRDCRPLRVGISTVEFGSNQFISGIKLFPSSDGSGISQSIGYPNPDTEKWIDVPRYKRIRAFEVHFSPEGLKAIRILYTGSRESAWVGQPNVKKIARGLLLVPSGKVPYYLLAGLDRFKIVALGFGEMAEPGERASRSPRSSAAVTRYARVASHLWMPPVPLYGSSIISPLLPCRPSGPFNPLLHFDFGFRGGSGLEKLQCLDFHMRFYRHPLVGMVAHYSDGKVLSCGVVGENVMSLAINGPQGERVTQIRILRDNRYHNRAVRLVGLEVSTNYGRTATFAPLAHHLNASARMIPGVPTGHTITGLVAQPAAYRKYFDQLRIHSQKCDAPPAIPHNLNAECHRVPEEQVQYDLMLRQDSGEKDDMKYYQTYASLKGVRKITASTGDKGYLRSKHWITGLKIDYYNHPTPSVVGQWIRPLSNAALRLSPGEEVISITVWVGLDAWISQSPESSTGNIAAIWINTGVHRATFATQTFQTGAAIQSQYLSDTDEELTAISWVVSADSDRIRAVISPYRNQRPRTLEPTPTPPYDRVRKLYFMGQEGYAQRKKIVKATAYIYDRQLCGLKFTYASTHQAAVGDIRDCMSRQSVDFFRDDAIIGLSAKISGTALVEIQFEVKRKKTVRCLSLRDPDREPFEYDRHLYWGDTPANVDTATDISEQRPIERVSGTPADSRFTGIFVHCDCLSAIGAIYEPTSSR
;
A
#
# COMPACT_ATOMS: atom_id res chain seq x y z
N MET A 1 -5.16 -7.40 15.23
CA MET A 1 -4.37 -6.84 16.34
C MET A 1 -4.27 -5.33 16.12
N PRO A 2 -4.63 -4.49 17.11
CA PRO A 2 -4.47 -3.05 16.99
C PRO A 2 -2.99 -2.66 16.89
N PRO A 3 -2.66 -1.54 16.23
CA PRO A 3 -1.28 -1.07 16.11
C PRO A 3 -0.71 -0.74 17.49
N LYS A 4 0.52 -1.18 17.77
CA LYS A 4 1.22 -0.83 19.02
C LYS A 4 1.64 0.64 18.97
N LEU A 5 1.28 1.40 20.00
CA LEU A 5 1.63 2.82 20.14
C LEU A 5 3.05 3.00 20.71
N ILE A 6 3.74 4.07 20.30
CA ILE A 6 5.14 4.34 20.67
C ILE A 6 5.26 5.78 21.14
N CYS A 7 5.94 5.97 22.27
CA CYS A 7 6.30 7.27 22.81
C CYS A 7 7.35 7.94 21.89
N PRO A 8 7.09 9.14 21.37
CA PRO A 8 8.03 9.83 20.48
C PRO A 8 9.28 10.40 21.18
N LEU A 9 9.27 10.48 22.52
CA LEU A 9 10.40 11.03 23.29
C LEU A 9 11.47 9.99 23.64
N CYS A 10 11.08 8.72 23.79
CA CYS A 10 11.99 7.63 24.17
C CYS A 10 11.94 6.43 23.22
N GLU A 11 11.12 6.49 22.16
CA GLU A 11 10.94 5.42 21.17
C GLU A 11 10.54 4.04 21.75
N THR A 12 9.95 4.00 22.95
CA THR A 12 9.42 2.77 23.61
C THR A 12 7.89 2.70 23.56
N PHE A 13 7.32 1.53 23.80
CA PHE A 13 5.86 1.32 23.73
C PHE A 13 5.12 2.11 24.81
N LEU A 14 4.01 2.72 24.43
CA LEU A 14 2.98 3.19 25.37
C LEU A 14 2.08 1.98 25.67
N GLU A 15 2.15 1.43 26.88
CA GLU A 15 1.36 0.25 27.23
C GLU A 15 -0.07 0.63 27.62
N GLN A 16 -1.03 -0.23 27.26
CA GLN A 16 -2.43 -0.02 27.64
C GLN A 16 -2.61 -0.36 29.11
N ASP A 17 -3.55 0.32 29.78
CA ASP A 17 -3.95 -0.05 31.13
C ASP A 17 -4.93 -1.24 31.07
N TRP A 18 -4.46 -2.42 31.46
CA TRP A 18 -5.28 -3.63 31.56
C TRP A 18 -5.91 -3.83 32.94
N GLU A 19 -5.63 -2.96 33.92
CA GLU A 19 -6.22 -3.09 35.25
C GLU A 19 -7.73 -2.80 35.21
N ARG A 20 -8.54 -3.78 35.66
CA ARG A 20 -10.00 -3.60 35.78
C ARG A 20 -10.29 -2.55 36.85
N ASN A 21 -11.26 -1.67 36.55
CA ASN A 21 -11.82 -0.76 37.55
C ASN A 21 -12.38 -1.60 38.71
N HIS A 22 -11.78 -1.48 39.89
CA HIS A 22 -12.35 -2.06 41.10
C HIS A 22 -13.42 -1.10 41.62
N PRO A 23 -14.70 -1.52 41.72
CA PRO A 23 -15.72 -0.72 42.38
C PRO A 23 -15.45 -0.78 43.90
N GLY A 24 -14.72 0.20 44.42
CA GLY A 24 -14.42 0.33 45.84
C GLY A 24 -13.60 1.58 46.15
N PRO A 25 -13.56 2.05 47.41
CA PRO A 25 -12.91 3.30 47.83
C PRO A 25 -11.37 3.25 47.79
N TRP A 26 -10.78 2.24 47.15
CA TRP A 26 -9.36 2.14 46.92
C TRP A 26 -8.98 3.15 45.84
N ARG A 27 -8.56 4.34 46.26
CA ARG A 27 -7.95 5.38 45.41
C ARG A 27 -7.04 4.72 44.38
N TRP A 28 -7.26 5.06 43.12
CA TRP A 28 -6.52 4.52 41.97
C TRP A 28 -5.02 4.50 42.27
N ARG A 29 -4.41 3.31 42.28
CA ARG A 29 -2.96 3.21 42.52
C ARG A 29 -2.22 3.86 41.36
N THR A 30 -1.16 4.60 41.66
CA THR A 30 -0.19 5.09 40.66
C THR A 30 0.25 3.92 39.81
N ARG A 31 0.10 4.07 38.49
CA ARG A 31 0.43 3.00 37.56
C ARG A 31 1.94 2.99 37.29
N PRO A 32 2.50 1.89 36.77
CA PRO A 32 3.88 1.91 36.31
C PRO A 32 4.13 3.03 35.30
N TRP A 33 5.29 3.67 35.34
CA TRP A 33 5.63 4.85 34.52
C TRP A 33 5.37 4.67 33.00
N PHE A 34 5.49 3.44 32.49
CA PHE A 34 5.29 3.09 31.07
C PHE A 34 3.81 3.01 30.64
N THR A 35 2.87 3.15 31.59
CA THR A 35 1.42 3.26 31.35
C THR A 35 0.88 4.66 31.64
N GLU A 36 1.65 5.51 32.33
CA GLU A 36 1.28 6.90 32.59
C GLU A 36 1.67 7.79 31.42
N VAL A 37 0.67 8.41 30.81
CA VAL A 37 0.79 9.09 29.52
C VAL A 37 0.20 10.49 29.60
N ARG A 38 0.83 11.45 28.92
CA ARG A 38 0.29 12.77 28.63
C ARG A 38 0.07 12.90 27.13
N GLY A 39 -0.91 13.72 26.76
CA GLY A 39 -1.20 14.12 25.38
C GLY A 39 -0.78 15.55 25.14
N LEU A 40 -0.25 15.85 23.96
CA LEU A 40 0.03 17.21 23.49
C LEU A 40 -0.88 17.51 22.29
N TYR A 41 -1.62 18.61 22.36
CA TYR A 41 -2.71 18.91 21.44
C TYR A 41 -2.85 20.41 21.15
N ALA A 42 -3.55 20.74 20.07
CA ALA A 42 -3.96 22.11 19.72
C ALA A 42 -5.38 22.37 20.22
N VAL A 43 -5.62 23.49 20.91
CA VAL A 43 -6.90 23.85 21.50
C VAL A 43 -7.86 24.26 20.37
N GLU A 44 -8.98 23.53 20.22
CA GLU A 44 -9.97 23.76 19.15
C GLU A 44 -9.41 23.77 17.71
N GLY A 45 -8.22 23.19 17.50
CA GLY A 45 -7.51 23.22 16.22
C GLY A 45 -6.74 24.51 15.94
N ASP A 46 -6.67 25.44 16.89
CA ASP A 46 -5.84 26.64 16.81
C ASP A 46 -4.36 26.31 17.03
N LEU A 47 -3.53 26.53 16.01
CA LEU A 47 -2.08 26.31 16.05
C LEU A 47 -1.32 27.40 16.83
N ASP A 48 -2.01 28.44 17.27
CA ASP A 48 -1.47 29.45 18.19
C ASP A 48 -1.70 29.10 19.66
N GLU A 49 -2.64 28.19 19.97
CA GLU A 49 -2.92 27.70 21.32
C GLU A 49 -2.65 26.20 21.45
N ILE A 50 -1.47 25.85 21.96
CA ILE A 50 -1.03 24.45 22.13
C ILE A 50 -0.90 24.15 23.63
N ALA A 51 -1.43 23.00 24.06
CA ALA A 51 -1.47 22.60 25.46
C ALA A 51 -1.09 21.12 25.65
N VAL A 52 -0.80 20.77 26.90
CA VAL A 52 -0.53 19.40 27.35
C VAL A 52 -1.63 18.98 28.30
N THR A 53 -2.13 17.75 28.17
CA THR A 53 -3.13 17.19 29.08
C THR A 53 -2.53 16.91 30.46
N GLY A 54 -3.41 16.68 31.43
CA GLY A 54 -3.11 16.01 32.68
C GLY A 54 -2.49 14.60 32.49
N VAL A 55 -2.07 13.98 33.58
CA VAL A 55 -1.56 12.60 33.54
C VAL A 55 -2.72 11.63 33.35
N GLY A 56 -2.67 10.83 32.30
CA GLY A 56 -3.72 9.88 31.92
C GLY A 56 -3.20 8.46 31.69
N VAL A 57 -4.10 7.60 31.22
CA VAL A 57 -3.81 6.22 30.83
C VAL A 57 -4.50 5.87 29.50
N ILE A 58 -3.92 4.94 28.75
CA ILE A 58 -4.47 4.49 27.46
C ILE A 58 -5.35 3.27 27.69
N ARG A 59 -6.60 3.32 27.20
CA ARG A 59 -7.53 2.18 27.22
C ARG A 59 -8.05 1.89 25.81
N HIS A 60 -8.98 0.93 25.71
CA HIS A 60 -9.71 0.47 24.52
C HIS A 60 -9.50 1.30 23.23
N ASP A 61 -9.14 0.63 22.14
CA ASP A 61 -8.93 1.26 20.83
C ASP A 61 -7.87 2.36 20.78
N ASN A 62 -6.86 2.30 21.67
CA ASN A 62 -5.72 3.24 21.67
C ASN A 62 -6.13 4.69 21.99
N ILE A 63 -7.12 4.86 22.87
CA ILE A 63 -7.62 6.18 23.30
C ILE A 63 -6.98 6.55 24.64
N LEU A 64 -6.47 7.77 24.73
CA LEU A 64 -5.95 8.34 25.98
C LEU A 64 -7.10 8.95 26.80
N HIS A 65 -7.22 8.52 28.05
CA HIS A 65 -8.11 9.11 29.05
C HIS A 65 -7.30 10.06 29.93
N ALA A 66 -7.47 11.37 29.75
CA ALA A 66 -6.72 12.39 30.47
C ALA A 66 -7.53 13.68 30.64
N SER A 67 -7.28 14.43 31.72
CA SER A 67 -7.89 15.76 31.91
C SER A 67 -7.30 16.79 30.95
N ILE A 68 -8.10 17.78 30.55
CA ILE A 68 -7.61 19.00 29.88
C ILE A 68 -6.66 19.79 30.78
N ASP A 69 -6.88 19.74 32.10
CA ASP A 69 -6.05 20.43 33.08
C ASP A 69 -4.68 19.74 33.20
N PRO A 70 -3.57 20.41 32.84
CA PRO A 70 -2.23 19.81 32.86
C PRO A 70 -1.79 19.36 34.25
N ASP A 71 -2.36 19.94 35.30
CA ASP A 71 -1.96 19.68 36.68
C ASP A 71 -2.76 18.55 37.33
N LYS A 72 -3.83 18.06 36.67
CA LYS A 72 -4.67 16.97 37.20
C LYS A 72 -4.27 15.60 36.68
N ALA A 73 -4.18 14.62 37.58
CA ALA A 73 -3.96 13.22 37.22
C ALA A 73 -5.26 12.41 37.18
N TYR A 74 -5.26 11.29 36.44
CA TYR A 74 -6.40 10.39 36.31
C TYR A 74 -6.90 9.84 37.66
N PHE A 75 -6.03 9.77 38.67
CA PHE A 75 -6.36 9.29 40.00
C PHE A 75 -6.92 10.36 40.94
N GLU A 76 -6.92 11.62 40.53
CA GLU A 76 -7.44 12.77 41.29
C GLU A 76 -8.90 13.10 40.94
N VAL A 77 -9.48 12.38 39.98
CA VAL A 77 -10.86 12.56 39.53
C VAL A 77 -11.76 11.54 40.22
N ASP A 78 -12.91 12.01 40.73
CA ASP A 78 -13.89 11.18 41.44
C ASP A 78 -14.52 10.11 40.54
N ASP A 79 -14.76 10.43 39.26
CA ASP A 79 -15.23 9.50 38.23
C ASP A 79 -14.22 9.42 37.06
N PHE A 80 -13.67 8.24 36.83
CA PHE A 80 -12.74 7.98 35.72
C PHE A 80 -13.38 8.25 34.36
N ASN A 81 -14.71 8.05 34.22
CA ASN A 81 -15.42 8.32 32.98
C ASN A 81 -15.61 9.82 32.70
N ALA A 82 -15.35 10.69 33.68
CA ALA A 82 -15.35 12.13 33.50
C ALA A 82 -14.06 12.67 32.83
N LEU A 83 -13.05 11.81 32.63
CA LEU A 83 -11.84 12.16 31.89
C LEU A 83 -12.14 12.35 30.40
N ASN A 84 -11.44 13.30 29.78
CA ASN A 84 -11.57 13.54 28.35
C ASN A 84 -10.92 12.41 27.53
N LEU A 85 -11.52 12.12 26.38
CA LEU A 85 -11.08 11.09 25.46
C LEU A 85 -10.29 11.71 24.31
N TRP A 86 -9.06 11.27 24.15
CA TRP A 86 -8.15 11.79 23.14
C TRP A 86 -7.72 10.69 22.18
N ALA A 87 -8.04 10.87 20.90
CA ALA A 87 -7.58 9.96 19.87
C ALA A 87 -6.09 10.19 19.58
N ILE A 88 -5.29 9.13 19.63
CA ILE A 88 -3.83 9.26 19.48
C ILE A 88 -3.49 9.26 17.99
N ARG A 89 -2.99 10.41 17.47
CA ARG A 89 -2.64 10.62 16.06
C ARG A 89 -3.78 10.32 15.05
N ASP A 90 -5.04 10.47 15.47
CA ASP A 90 -6.20 10.41 14.59
C ASP A 90 -6.74 11.81 14.28
N PHE A 91 -6.20 12.40 13.22
CA PHE A 91 -6.54 13.74 12.72
C PHE A 91 -7.95 13.85 12.11
N SER A 92 -8.71 12.75 12.03
CA SER A 92 -10.10 12.79 11.56
C SER A 92 -11.09 13.23 12.64
N THR A 93 -10.64 13.27 13.89
CA THR A 93 -11.43 13.67 15.06
C THR A 93 -11.04 15.07 15.53
N THR A 94 -11.93 15.76 16.24
CA THR A 94 -11.64 17.08 16.81
C THR A 94 -10.76 17.00 18.07
N TRP A 95 -10.76 15.87 18.77
CA TRP A 95 -10.02 15.66 20.02
C TRP A 95 -8.92 14.63 19.79
N TRP A 96 -7.78 15.09 19.29
CA TRP A 96 -6.61 14.26 19.02
C TRP A 96 -5.36 14.80 19.70
N CYS A 97 -4.37 13.93 19.96
CA CYS A 97 -3.12 14.35 20.58
C CYS A 97 -1.90 13.50 20.16
N PHE A 98 -0.71 14.01 20.45
CA PHE A 98 0.52 13.22 20.50
C PHE A 98 0.73 12.70 21.92
N ALA A 99 0.66 11.38 22.08
CA ALA A 99 0.86 10.72 23.38
C ALA A 99 2.33 10.43 23.67
N PHE A 100 2.77 10.66 24.91
CA PHE A 100 4.11 10.32 25.42
C PHE A 100 4.08 10.00 26.92
N HIS A 101 5.09 9.30 27.42
CA HIS A 101 5.22 9.01 28.86
C HIS A 101 5.36 10.29 29.69
N ASN A 102 4.65 10.34 30.82
CA ASN A 102 4.77 11.42 31.81
C ASN A 102 6.22 11.60 32.27
N SER A 103 6.92 10.49 32.55
CA SER A 103 8.33 10.52 32.96
C SER A 103 9.25 11.14 31.90
N CYS A 104 9.02 10.86 30.61
CA CYS A 104 9.83 11.43 29.53
C CYS A 104 9.62 12.93 29.38
N TRP A 105 8.38 13.40 29.56
CA TRP A 105 8.06 14.83 29.55
C TRP A 105 8.75 15.57 30.69
N ASN A 106 8.66 15.05 31.91
CA ASN A 106 9.33 15.63 33.08
C ASN A 106 10.85 15.67 32.92
N PHE A 107 11.43 14.62 32.32
CA PHE A 107 12.86 14.55 32.08
C PHE A 107 13.32 15.57 31.00
N LEU A 108 12.53 15.78 29.95
CA LEU A 108 12.76 16.85 28.97
C LEU A 108 12.69 18.25 29.61
N LEU A 109 11.71 18.48 30.50
CA LEU A 109 11.62 19.75 31.22
C LEU A 109 12.83 19.97 32.14
N GLN A 110 13.34 18.93 32.79
CA GLN A 110 14.59 19.01 33.59
C GLN A 110 15.78 19.39 32.70
N ARG A 111 15.91 18.76 31.51
CA ARG A 111 16.95 19.07 30.52
C ARG A 111 16.92 20.53 30.08
N LEU A 112 15.74 21.07 29.79
CA LEU A 112 15.55 22.42 29.24
C LEU A 112 15.64 23.53 30.31
N ARG A 113 15.58 23.17 31.59
CA ARG A 113 15.77 24.11 32.72
C ARG A 113 17.24 24.25 33.15
N LEU A 114 18.15 23.49 32.56
CA LEU A 114 19.59 23.61 32.80
C LEU A 114 20.18 24.75 31.96
N GLY A 115 20.39 25.89 32.60
CA GLY A 115 21.11 27.00 31.98
C GLY A 115 20.64 28.36 32.49
N ASN A 116 21.34 29.41 32.07
CA ASN A 116 21.02 30.79 32.47
C ASN A 116 19.82 31.38 31.70
N ALA A 117 19.33 30.72 30.65
CA ALA A 117 18.18 31.15 29.86
C ALA A 117 17.01 30.17 30.10
N SER A 118 16.14 30.49 31.06
CA SER A 118 14.92 29.69 31.29
C SER A 118 13.95 29.88 30.12
N ILE A 119 13.74 28.85 29.33
CA ILE A 119 12.67 28.81 28.31
C ILE A 119 11.35 28.57 29.04
N ASP A 120 10.33 29.38 28.76
CA ASP A 120 9.01 29.23 29.35
C ASP A 120 8.29 27.97 28.85
N VAL A 121 7.49 27.35 29.72
CA VAL A 121 6.78 26.10 29.40
C VAL A 121 5.89 26.22 28.15
N PRO A 122 5.14 27.32 27.92
CA PRO A 122 4.39 27.51 26.67
C PRO A 122 5.26 27.44 25.41
N THR A 123 6.43 28.08 25.40
CA THR A 123 7.39 27.95 24.29
C THR A 123 7.85 26.50 24.10
N ILE A 124 8.17 25.78 25.18
CA ILE A 124 8.56 24.36 25.10
C ILE A 124 7.44 23.51 24.48
N VAL A 125 6.22 23.66 24.99
CA VAL A 125 5.00 22.96 24.54
C VAL A 125 4.76 23.21 23.05
N ARG A 126 4.81 24.48 22.64
CA ARG A 126 4.69 24.91 21.25
C ARG A 126 5.76 24.28 20.37
N SER A 127 7.02 24.35 20.80
CA SER A 127 8.17 23.80 20.07
C SER A 127 8.00 22.31 19.81
N VAL A 128 7.78 21.55 20.89
CA VAL A 128 7.70 20.09 20.84
C VAL A 128 6.52 19.67 19.97
N TYR A 129 5.39 20.38 20.04
CA TYR A 129 4.25 20.09 19.18
C TYR A 129 4.61 20.21 17.70
N PHE A 130 5.25 21.30 17.29
CA PHE A 130 5.67 21.45 15.90
C PHE A 130 6.76 20.45 15.49
N GLN A 131 7.64 20.06 16.40
CA GLN A 131 8.62 19.00 16.11
C GLN A 131 7.92 17.66 15.87
N LEU A 132 6.95 17.28 16.72
CA LEU A 132 6.19 16.03 16.58
C LEU A 132 5.24 16.03 15.38
N HIS A 133 4.62 17.17 15.09
CA HIS A 133 3.73 17.36 13.95
C HIS A 133 4.49 17.24 12.62
N ASN A 134 5.72 17.77 12.56
CA ASN A 134 6.56 17.75 11.36
C ASN A 134 7.52 16.55 11.29
N SER A 135 7.34 15.53 12.14
CA SER A 135 8.18 14.33 12.21
C SER A 135 7.36 13.05 12.01
N PRO A 136 7.93 12.03 11.35
CA PRO A 136 7.23 10.77 11.16
C PRO A 136 6.97 10.08 12.50
N ALA A 137 5.95 9.23 12.56
CA ALA A 137 5.73 8.37 13.71
C ALA A 137 6.99 7.52 14.00
N PRO A 138 7.41 7.36 15.27
CA PRO A 138 8.51 6.49 15.65
C PRO A 138 8.24 5.06 15.17
N LYS A 139 9.30 4.34 14.77
CA LYS A 139 9.18 2.92 14.41
C LYS A 139 9.25 2.05 15.66
N ALA A 140 8.51 0.94 15.66
CA ALA A 140 8.53 0.00 16.76
C ALA A 140 9.95 -0.59 16.92
N PRO A 141 10.48 -0.68 18.16
CA PRO A 141 11.77 -1.31 18.39
C PRO A 141 11.72 -2.79 17.97
N GLY A 142 12.79 -3.26 17.33
CA GLY A 142 12.90 -4.65 16.88
C GLY A 142 13.00 -5.63 18.06
N PRO A 143 12.74 -6.93 17.87
CA PRO A 143 12.73 -7.92 18.96
C PRO A 143 14.10 -8.14 19.65
N HIS A 144 15.19 -7.66 19.04
CA HIS A 144 16.55 -7.73 19.59
C HIS A 144 17.07 -6.36 20.09
N ASP A 145 16.20 -5.36 20.16
CA ASP A 145 16.55 -4.03 20.65
C ASP A 145 16.69 -4.05 22.18
N SER A 146 17.81 -3.57 22.72
CA SER A 146 18.06 -3.49 24.16
C SER A 146 17.01 -2.65 24.90
N ARG A 147 16.29 -1.77 24.19
CA ARG A 147 15.14 -1.00 24.69
C ARG A 147 13.98 -1.88 25.20
N TRP A 148 13.93 -3.17 24.86
CA TRP A 148 12.99 -4.12 25.48
C TRP A 148 13.31 -4.45 26.94
N LEU A 149 14.58 -4.39 27.34
CA LEU A 149 15.04 -4.78 28.69
C LEU A 149 14.74 -3.73 29.77
N TYR A 150 14.50 -2.47 29.38
CA TYR A 150 14.37 -1.34 30.31
C TYR A 150 12.93 -0.95 30.65
N LYS A 151 11.93 -1.71 30.20
CA LYS A 151 10.52 -1.45 30.49
C LYS A 151 10.21 -1.19 31.97
N THR A 152 11.00 -1.75 32.89
CA THR A 152 10.72 -1.67 34.34
C THR A 152 11.47 -0.56 35.08
N ALA A 153 12.37 0.19 34.45
CA ALA A 153 13.19 1.19 35.15
C ALA A 153 12.74 2.63 34.79
N ASP A 154 12.01 3.31 35.67
CA ASP A 154 11.61 4.70 35.45
C ASP A 154 12.84 5.63 35.43
N PRO A 155 13.05 6.47 34.39
CA PRO A 155 14.17 7.42 34.33
C PRO A 155 14.15 8.48 35.44
N ASN A 156 13.01 8.67 36.11
CA ASN A 156 12.88 9.60 37.25
C ASN A 156 12.93 8.90 38.62
N ALA A 157 12.98 7.56 38.70
CA ALA A 157 13.08 6.83 39.97
C ALA A 157 14.50 6.84 40.58
N PHE A 158 15.29 7.85 40.24
CA PHE A 158 16.64 8.05 40.77
C PHE A 158 16.58 8.76 42.14
N PRO A 159 17.35 8.33 43.16
CA PRO A 159 17.39 9.00 44.46
C PRO A 159 17.69 10.50 44.33
N SER A 160 17.17 11.31 45.26
CA SER A 160 17.44 12.75 45.24
C SER A 160 18.93 13.04 45.32
N LEU A 161 19.38 14.11 44.66
CA LEU A 161 20.80 14.49 44.64
C LEU A 161 21.35 14.74 46.05
N GLU A 162 20.52 15.21 46.97
CA GLU A 162 20.86 15.42 48.39
C GLU A 162 21.16 14.11 49.12
N ILE A 163 20.42 13.04 48.82
CA ILE A 163 20.71 11.70 49.34
C ILE A 163 22.04 11.20 48.78
N MET A 164 22.29 11.43 47.48
CA MET A 164 23.55 11.02 46.84
C MET A 164 24.78 11.75 47.40
N GLU A 165 24.63 13.03 47.78
CA GLU A 165 25.69 13.83 48.41
C GLU A 165 26.01 13.39 49.86
N THR A 166 25.06 12.71 50.52
CA THR A 166 25.16 12.29 51.93
C THR A 166 25.57 10.82 52.12
N VAL A 167 25.63 10.01 51.06
CA VAL A 167 26.13 8.62 51.10
C VAL A 167 27.56 8.61 51.65
N ARG A 168 27.71 8.19 52.91
CA ARG A 168 28.99 8.18 53.62
C ARG A 168 29.73 6.86 53.34
N GLY A 169 30.94 6.97 52.79
CA GLY A 169 32.07 6.12 53.23
C GLY A 169 32.21 4.69 52.68
N GLY A 170 31.57 4.28 51.59
CA GLY A 170 31.86 2.99 50.93
C GLY A 170 32.67 3.08 49.63
N VAL A 171 32.61 4.23 48.95
CA VAL A 171 33.05 4.40 47.55
C VAL A 171 34.50 4.90 47.42
N TYR A 172 35.05 5.52 48.47
CA TYR A 172 36.44 5.98 48.48
C TYR A 172 37.45 4.82 48.31
N ALA A 173 37.06 3.58 48.63
CA ALA A 173 37.93 2.41 48.53
C ALA A 173 38.05 1.85 47.09
N GLU A 174 37.02 1.98 46.24
CA GLU A 174 37.03 1.43 44.87
C GLU A 174 37.70 2.36 43.85
N MET A 175 37.74 3.67 44.07
CA MET A 175 38.54 4.57 43.23
C MET A 175 40.06 4.37 43.40
N HIS A 176 40.49 3.77 44.51
CA HIS A 176 41.89 3.39 44.74
C HIS A 176 42.25 1.99 44.22
N TYR A 177 41.26 1.12 43.98
CA TYR A 177 41.45 -0.20 43.38
C TYR A 177 40.75 -0.28 42.03
N GLY A 178 41.23 0.50 41.06
CA GLY A 178 41.04 0.21 39.64
C GLY A 178 41.72 -1.12 39.31
N ARG A 179 41.00 -2.22 39.52
CA ARG A 179 41.36 -3.56 39.09
C ARG A 179 41.25 -3.62 37.57
N ASP A 180 42.29 -3.18 36.88
CA ASP A 180 42.59 -3.56 35.50
C ASP A 180 43.01 -5.04 35.50
N THR A 181 42.05 -5.96 35.60
CA THR A 181 42.27 -7.38 35.32
C THR A 181 41.97 -7.67 33.85
N THR A 182 42.80 -7.10 32.98
CA THR A 182 43.23 -7.69 31.71
C THR A 182 44.61 -7.11 31.39
N GLN A 183 45.67 -7.65 32.00
CA GLN A 183 46.99 -7.59 31.37
C GLN A 183 47.04 -8.62 30.21
N PRO A 184 47.96 -8.46 29.26
CA PRO A 184 49.21 -9.21 29.47
C PRO A 184 50.46 -8.39 29.14
N GLU A 185 51.49 -8.63 29.96
CA GLU A 185 52.89 -8.76 29.52
C GLU A 185 53.48 -7.57 28.76
N ASP A 186 53.93 -6.55 29.49
CA ASP A 186 55.29 -6.01 29.35
C ASP A 186 55.53 -4.89 30.38
N MET A 187 56.77 -4.82 30.87
CA MET A 187 57.29 -3.92 31.90
C MET A 187 57.01 -4.33 33.35
N MET A 188 57.60 -5.47 33.73
CA MET A 188 58.39 -5.44 34.96
C MET A 188 59.53 -4.44 34.74
N LEU A 189 59.46 -3.26 35.37
CA LEU A 189 60.67 -2.54 35.73
C LEU A 189 60.88 -2.73 37.22
N GLU A 190 61.95 -3.43 37.51
CA GLU A 190 62.48 -3.69 38.84
C GLU A 190 62.55 -2.41 39.67
N SER A 191 62.32 -2.59 40.96
CA SER A 191 62.69 -1.62 41.98
C SER A 191 64.20 -1.44 41.97
N ASP A 192 64.70 -0.54 41.12
CA ASP A 192 66.11 -0.18 41.15
C ASP A 192 66.30 1.07 42.01
N THR A 193 66.80 0.79 43.20
CA THR A 193 67.33 1.76 44.15
C THR A 193 68.44 2.58 43.49
N GLY A 194 68.24 3.89 43.44
CA GLY A 194 69.35 4.83 43.36
C GLY A 194 69.92 5.09 41.97
N THR A 195 69.23 5.91 41.18
CA THR A 195 69.94 6.83 40.28
C THR A 195 69.19 8.15 40.18
N ARG A 196 69.79 9.20 40.75
CA ARG A 196 69.32 10.59 40.76
C ARG A 196 69.51 11.18 39.36
N ALA A 197 68.65 10.80 38.41
CA ALA A 197 68.62 11.40 37.08
C ALA A 197 68.00 12.80 37.17
N TYR A 198 68.85 13.82 37.10
CA TYR A 198 68.45 15.21 36.86
C TYR A 198 67.84 15.34 35.47
N TRP A 199 66.54 15.08 35.35
CA TRP A 199 65.76 15.58 34.22
C TRP A 199 65.64 17.09 34.38
N ARG A 200 66.36 17.87 33.57
CA ARG A 200 66.08 19.30 33.39
C ARG A 200 64.62 19.42 32.92
N GLU A 201 63.76 19.97 33.78
CA GLU A 201 62.40 20.41 33.48
C GLU A 201 62.42 21.55 32.43
N SER A 202 62.81 21.27 31.18
CA SER A 202 62.89 22.31 30.14
C SER A 202 61.56 22.57 29.42
N GLY A 203 60.51 21.76 29.66
CA GLY A 203 59.15 21.98 29.13
C GLY A 203 58.12 22.49 30.15
N ALA A 204 58.37 22.34 31.45
CA ALA A 204 57.42 22.71 32.51
C ALA A 204 57.31 24.24 32.71
N GLY A 205 58.26 25.03 32.19
CA GLY A 205 58.29 26.47 32.35
C GLY A 205 57.16 27.21 31.61
N ILE A 206 56.77 26.76 30.42
CA ILE A 206 55.77 27.49 29.59
C ILE A 206 54.36 27.35 30.19
N ILE A 207 54.00 26.15 30.66
CA ILE A 207 52.68 25.93 31.27
C ILE A 207 52.61 26.56 32.67
N ARG A 208 53.73 26.61 33.41
CA ARG A 208 53.82 27.37 34.67
C ARG A 208 53.66 28.89 34.50
N MET A 209 53.80 29.42 33.28
CA MET A 209 53.53 30.84 33.00
C MET A 209 52.05 31.15 32.75
N LEU A 210 51.20 30.12 32.57
CA LEU A 210 49.77 30.32 32.48
C LEU A 210 49.19 30.52 33.89
N PRO A 211 48.26 31.47 34.09
CA PRO A 211 47.49 31.56 35.32
C PRO A 211 46.80 30.23 35.63
N GLU A 212 46.75 29.85 36.91
CA GLU A 212 46.12 28.59 37.34
C GLU A 212 44.67 28.51 36.86
N GLU A 213 43.96 29.64 36.83
CA GLU A 213 42.59 29.73 36.32
C GLU A 213 42.47 29.28 34.87
N THR A 214 43.46 29.59 34.03
CA THR A 214 43.48 29.16 32.63
C THR A 214 43.74 27.66 32.52
N ILE A 215 44.61 27.13 33.38
CA ILE A 215 44.91 25.68 33.42
C ILE A 215 43.68 24.91 33.91
N TYR A 216 43.00 25.40 34.94
CA TYR A 216 41.77 24.80 35.44
C TYR A 216 40.63 24.88 34.43
N GLU A 217 40.51 26.00 33.70
CA GLU A 217 39.57 26.12 32.59
C GLU A 217 39.87 25.09 31.49
N VAL A 218 41.13 24.93 31.10
CA VAL A 218 41.55 23.87 30.17
C VAL A 218 41.17 22.48 30.70
N PHE A 219 41.38 22.21 31.98
CA PHE A 219 40.97 20.93 32.59
C PHE A 219 39.47 20.70 32.46
N THR A 220 38.62 21.73 32.52
CA THR A 220 37.16 21.56 32.33
C THR A 220 36.76 21.06 30.94
N TYR A 221 37.60 21.22 29.93
CA TYR A 221 37.36 20.67 28.59
C TYR A 221 37.82 19.22 28.43
N LEU A 222 38.60 18.70 29.38
CA LEU A 222 39.18 17.36 29.32
C LEU A 222 38.31 16.34 30.06
N ASP A 223 38.34 15.09 29.62
CA ASP A 223 37.77 13.99 30.38
C ASP A 223 38.64 13.66 31.60
N ILE A 224 38.06 13.08 32.65
CA ILE A 224 38.79 12.74 33.87
C ILE A 224 39.97 11.82 33.59
N ARG A 225 39.85 10.94 32.59
CA ARG A 225 40.91 10.03 32.15
C ARG A 225 42.13 10.80 31.63
N ASP A 226 41.89 11.88 30.90
CA ASP A 226 42.96 12.70 30.34
C ASP A 226 43.55 13.64 31.40
N VAL A 227 42.73 14.14 32.34
CA VAL A 227 43.20 14.85 33.54
C VAL A 227 44.11 13.95 34.39
N VAL A 228 43.77 12.66 34.53
CA VAL A 228 44.63 11.70 35.23
C VAL A 228 45.93 11.44 34.47
N LYS A 229 45.92 11.33 33.14
CA LYS A 229 47.15 11.23 32.33
C LYS A 229 48.01 12.49 32.45
N ILE A 230 47.40 13.68 32.52
CA ILE A 230 48.11 14.94 32.72
C ILE A 230 48.92 14.92 34.02
N ARG A 231 48.47 14.19 35.07
CA ARG A 231 49.24 14.04 36.31
C ARG A 231 50.62 13.43 36.10
N LEU A 232 50.78 12.62 35.05
CA LEU A 232 52.01 11.93 34.72
C LEU A 232 53.00 12.81 33.93
N THR A 233 52.59 14.01 33.49
CA THR A 233 53.39 14.87 32.60
C THR A 233 54.49 15.65 33.32
N CYS A 234 54.19 16.25 34.48
CA CYS A 234 55.17 16.93 35.35
C CYS A 234 54.62 17.12 36.76
N ARG A 235 55.50 17.42 37.73
CA ARG A 235 55.10 17.59 39.14
C ARG A 235 54.09 18.71 39.37
N TYR A 236 54.21 19.83 38.64
CA TYR A 236 53.32 20.98 38.77
C TYR A 236 51.89 20.64 38.33
N LEU A 237 51.73 20.06 37.14
CA LEU A 237 50.43 19.60 36.65
C LEU A 237 49.90 18.41 37.45
N GLY A 238 50.78 17.53 37.96
CA GLY A 238 50.41 16.47 38.90
C GLY A 238 49.79 16.98 40.18
N TRP A 239 50.31 18.07 40.73
CA TRP A 239 49.74 18.73 41.90
C TRP A 239 48.40 19.42 41.57
N LEU A 240 48.35 20.26 40.54
CA LEU A 240 47.13 20.98 40.13
C LEU A 240 45.98 20.04 39.71
N ALA A 241 46.28 18.93 39.03
CA ALA A 241 45.28 17.97 38.59
C ALA A 241 44.89 16.97 39.69
N SER A 242 45.42 17.07 40.91
CA SER A 242 45.04 16.19 42.02
C SER A 242 43.61 16.46 42.49
N ASN A 243 42.92 15.43 43.02
CA ASN A 243 41.51 15.56 43.40
C ASN A 243 41.27 16.68 44.44
N GLU A 244 42.26 16.95 45.29
CA GLU A 244 42.21 17.96 46.35
C GLU A 244 42.39 19.39 45.82
N GLN A 245 43.12 19.56 44.71
CA GLN A 245 43.42 20.87 44.13
C GLN A 245 42.45 21.27 43.02
N LEU A 246 41.72 20.31 42.44
CA LEU A 246 40.73 20.61 41.39
C LEU A 246 39.59 21.48 41.94
N PRO A 247 39.31 22.64 41.32
CA PRO A 247 38.32 23.57 41.84
C PRO A 247 36.89 23.03 41.71
N PRO A 248 35.93 23.53 42.51
CA PRO A 248 34.52 23.16 42.37
C PRO A 248 33.95 23.39 40.96
N SER A 249 34.48 24.36 40.21
CA SER A 249 34.11 24.62 38.81
C SER A 249 34.42 23.44 37.88
N PHE A 250 35.54 22.75 38.09
CA PHE A 250 35.91 21.55 37.35
C PHE A 250 34.91 20.42 37.62
N TRP A 251 34.62 20.13 38.89
CA TRP A 251 33.67 19.07 39.24
C TRP A 251 32.25 19.39 38.78
N ARG A 252 31.84 20.67 38.85
CA ARG A 252 30.58 21.16 38.27
C ARG A 252 30.52 20.93 36.76
N SER A 253 31.63 21.13 36.04
CA SER A 253 31.68 20.94 34.58
C SER A 253 31.30 19.51 34.16
N ARG A 254 31.54 18.50 35.00
CA ARG A 254 31.23 17.09 34.69
C ARG A 254 29.74 16.82 34.43
N PHE A 255 28.86 17.72 34.88
CA PHE A 255 27.42 17.65 34.73
C PHE A 255 26.87 18.56 33.62
N MET A 256 27.74 19.30 32.92
CA MET A 256 27.35 20.11 31.76
C MET A 256 27.09 19.23 30.54
N LEU A 257 26.40 19.79 29.55
CA LEU A 257 26.11 19.09 28.28
C LEU A 257 27.40 18.66 27.59
N GLY A 258 27.40 17.43 27.07
CA GLY A 258 28.58 16.82 26.42
C GLY A 258 29.64 16.27 27.37
N GLN A 259 29.45 16.38 28.69
CA GLN A 259 30.40 15.89 29.73
C GLN A 259 29.91 14.59 30.38
N GLU A 260 30.72 13.95 31.23
CA GLU A 260 30.51 12.58 31.72
C GLU A 260 29.10 12.26 32.28
N PHE A 261 28.49 13.19 33.02
CA PHE A 261 27.21 13.02 33.71
C PHE A 261 26.13 14.00 33.22
N TYR A 262 26.19 14.39 31.94
CA TYR A 262 25.27 15.34 31.33
C TYR A 262 23.79 14.97 31.52
N TYR A 263 23.44 13.69 31.68
CA TYR A 263 22.07 13.18 31.81
C TYR A 263 21.47 13.27 33.23
N ILE A 264 22.20 13.81 34.22
CA ILE A 264 21.71 13.92 35.61
C ILE A 264 20.90 15.20 35.84
N PHE A 265 21.29 16.29 35.18
CA PHE A 265 20.64 17.60 35.23
C PHE A 265 20.54 18.28 36.61
N PRO A 266 21.65 18.41 37.37
CA PRO A 266 21.63 19.18 38.62
C PRO A 266 21.53 20.68 38.35
N SER A 267 20.87 21.42 39.25
CA SER A 267 20.91 22.89 39.21
C SER A 267 22.36 23.38 39.36
N LEU A 268 22.94 23.92 38.28
CA LEU A 268 24.32 24.40 38.23
C LEU A 268 24.54 25.70 39.01
N CYS A 269 23.46 26.40 39.36
CA CYS A 269 23.46 27.65 40.12
C CYS A 269 23.38 27.42 41.64
N THR A 270 22.99 26.22 42.09
CA THR A 270 22.88 25.91 43.51
C THR A 270 24.24 25.53 44.08
N PRO A 271 24.68 26.10 45.22
CA PRO A 271 25.92 25.69 45.87
C PRO A 271 25.79 24.23 46.32
N ARG A 272 26.71 23.37 45.84
CA ARG A 272 26.73 21.92 46.10
C ARG A 272 28.16 21.44 46.30
N ASN A 273 28.32 20.31 46.99
CA ASN A 273 29.59 19.60 46.99
C ASN A 273 29.74 18.76 45.71
N TRP A 274 30.16 19.42 44.62
CA TRP A 274 30.26 18.83 43.28
C TRP A 274 31.16 17.59 43.22
N PHE A 275 32.23 17.55 44.00
CA PHE A 275 33.14 16.40 44.07
C PHE A 275 32.47 15.16 44.72
N ARG A 276 31.71 15.36 45.80
CA ARG A 276 30.95 14.26 46.42
C ARG A 276 29.87 13.73 45.50
N LEU A 277 29.14 14.62 44.83
CA LEU A 277 28.13 14.23 43.84
C LEU A 277 28.76 13.42 42.71
N TYR A 278 29.90 13.89 42.17
CA TYR A 278 30.67 13.16 41.15
C TYR A 278 31.06 11.76 41.60
N SER A 279 31.63 11.65 42.80
CA SER A 279 32.09 10.38 43.38
C SER A 279 30.92 9.40 43.57
N ALA A 280 29.78 9.88 44.05
CA ALA A 280 28.57 9.10 44.21
C ALA A 280 28.01 8.62 42.85
N MET A 281 28.03 9.46 41.82
CA MET A 281 27.61 9.06 40.47
C MET A 281 28.53 8.01 39.87
N LYS A 282 29.85 8.15 40.04
CA LYS A 282 30.82 7.14 39.58
C LYS A 282 30.57 5.79 40.23
N ALA A 283 30.37 5.72 41.55
CA ALA A 283 29.98 4.48 42.22
C ALA A 283 28.69 3.89 41.66
N ALA A 284 27.65 4.72 41.53
CA ALA A 284 26.37 4.27 41.02
C ALA A 284 26.44 3.78 39.57
N SER A 285 27.41 4.25 38.79
CA SER A 285 27.67 3.81 37.42
C SER A 285 28.44 2.49 37.31
N TYR A 286 29.22 2.11 38.33
CA TYR A 286 29.92 0.81 38.37
C TYR A 286 29.02 -0.34 38.85
N GLY A 287 27.96 -0.04 39.61
CA GLY A 287 26.93 -1.00 39.96
C GLY A 287 25.92 -1.25 38.82
N PRO A 288 25.10 -2.31 38.89
CA PRO A 288 24.06 -2.62 37.90
C PRO A 288 22.83 -1.69 38.03
N SER A 289 23.03 -0.37 38.04
CA SER A 289 21.97 0.63 38.13
C SER A 289 21.25 0.81 36.79
N ARG A 290 20.21 -0.01 36.57
CA ARG A 290 19.34 0.08 35.39
C ARG A 290 18.71 1.47 35.16
N PRO A 291 18.30 2.24 36.19
CA PRO A 291 17.73 3.57 35.98
C PRO A 291 18.72 4.59 35.40
N LEU A 292 19.99 4.58 35.82
CA LEU A 292 20.99 5.53 35.31
C LEU A 292 21.36 5.24 33.85
N ALA A 293 21.52 3.97 33.50
CA ALA A 293 21.74 3.55 32.11
C ALA A 293 20.56 3.96 31.22
N HIS A 294 19.33 3.69 31.67
CA HIS A 294 18.13 4.06 30.93
C HIS A 294 17.95 5.59 30.81
N ARG A 295 18.27 6.35 31.88
CA ARG A 295 18.23 7.82 31.86
C ARG A 295 19.22 8.39 30.85
N LYS A 296 20.43 7.82 30.75
CA LYS A 296 21.42 8.18 29.72
C LYS A 296 20.87 7.91 28.31
N GLU A 297 20.32 6.71 28.06
CA GLU A 297 19.75 6.33 26.76
C GLU A 297 18.59 7.26 26.34
N ILE A 298 17.65 7.56 27.26
CA ILE A 298 16.57 8.52 26.96
C ILE A 298 17.13 9.92 26.72
N CYS A 299 18.16 10.34 27.46
CA CYS A 299 18.77 11.65 27.28
C CYS A 299 19.35 11.82 25.88
N GLU A 300 19.99 10.78 25.34
CA GLU A 300 20.51 10.78 23.96
C GLU A 300 19.38 10.96 22.92
N LEU A 301 18.18 10.43 23.20
CA LEU A 301 17.00 10.59 22.34
C LEU A 301 16.31 11.96 22.50
N LEU A 302 16.34 12.52 23.71
CA LEU A 302 15.75 13.83 24.01
C LEU A 302 16.62 14.99 23.51
N GLU A 303 17.94 14.82 23.44
CA GLU A 303 18.86 15.91 23.12
C GLU A 303 18.55 16.59 21.78
N PRO A 304 18.30 15.89 20.65
CA PRO A 304 17.90 16.54 19.39
C PRO A 304 16.62 17.38 19.52
N ILE A 305 15.67 16.91 20.34
CA ILE A 305 14.42 17.64 20.60
C ILE A 305 14.72 18.90 21.41
N ALA A 306 15.49 18.75 22.50
CA ALA A 306 15.86 19.83 23.40
C ALA A 306 16.66 20.93 22.69
N SER A 307 17.68 20.56 21.90
CA SER A 307 18.48 21.52 21.12
C SER A 307 17.61 22.33 20.15
N LEU A 308 16.55 21.72 19.59
CA LEU A 308 15.63 22.45 18.71
C LEU A 308 14.72 23.42 19.46
N VAL A 309 14.30 23.09 20.69
CA VAL A 309 13.57 24.02 21.56
C VAL A 309 14.45 25.24 21.89
N GLU A 310 15.71 25.01 22.22
CA GLU A 310 16.69 26.08 22.53
C GLU A 310 16.93 27.00 21.32
N LEU A 311 16.85 26.48 20.10
CA LEU A 311 17.02 27.25 18.86
C LEU A 311 15.77 28.01 18.42
N GLU A 312 14.57 27.66 18.89
CA GLU A 312 13.31 28.25 18.39
C GLU A 312 13.21 29.77 18.55
N PRO A 313 13.60 30.39 19.69
CA PRO A 313 13.53 31.85 19.85
C PRO A 313 14.29 32.61 18.76
N THR A 314 15.40 32.05 18.26
CA THR A 314 16.22 32.66 17.20
C THR A 314 15.66 32.47 15.79
N LYS A 315 14.73 31.52 15.60
CA LYS A 315 14.18 31.11 14.30
C LYS A 315 12.76 31.64 14.04
N ARG A 316 12.17 32.38 14.98
CA ARG A 316 10.78 32.88 14.95
C ARG A 316 10.46 33.79 13.75
N ASN A 317 11.47 34.41 13.13
CA ASN A 317 11.31 35.30 11.95
C ASN A 317 11.38 34.55 10.59
N GLY A 318 11.35 33.21 10.62
CA GLY A 318 11.50 32.34 9.45
C GLY A 318 12.96 32.21 8.98
N GLY A 319 13.24 31.21 8.15
CA GLY A 319 14.61 30.95 7.66
C GLY A 319 15.23 32.12 6.87
N GLN A 320 16.55 32.06 6.68
CA GLN A 320 17.34 33.02 5.91
C GLN A 320 16.95 33.00 4.41
N GLY A 321 17.15 34.13 3.74
CA GLY A 321 16.81 34.39 2.33
C GLY A 321 15.68 35.42 2.15
N PHE A 322 15.47 35.86 0.90
CA PHE A 322 14.41 36.79 0.52
C PHE A 322 13.05 36.09 0.47
N THR A 323 12.00 36.72 1.01
CA THR A 323 10.65 36.15 0.94
C THR A 323 10.10 36.23 -0.49
N TYR A 324 9.42 35.18 -0.95
CA TYR A 324 8.72 35.20 -2.25
C TYR A 324 7.27 34.71 -2.16
N SER A 325 6.42 35.23 -3.05
CA SER A 325 5.01 34.83 -3.19
C SER A 325 4.72 34.35 -4.61
N LEU A 326 3.72 33.48 -4.76
CA LEU A 326 3.26 33.05 -6.08
C LEU A 326 2.37 34.12 -6.71
N VAL A 327 2.60 34.42 -7.99
CA VAL A 327 1.71 35.26 -8.79
C VAL A 327 0.54 34.38 -9.26
N LYS A 328 -0.71 34.72 -8.90
CA LYS A 328 -1.91 33.97 -9.32
C LYS A 328 -1.97 33.92 -10.85
N SER A 329 -1.72 32.75 -11.44
CA SER A 329 -1.84 32.50 -12.88
C SER A 329 -3.22 31.90 -13.19
N GLN A 330 -3.92 32.49 -14.17
CA GLN A 330 -5.00 31.80 -14.86
C GLN A 330 -4.37 30.78 -15.84
N ARG A 331 -4.70 29.49 -15.64
CA ARG A 331 -4.46 28.31 -16.51
C ARG A 331 -3.12 28.26 -17.30
N ASN A 332 -2.27 27.29 -16.92
CA ASN A 332 -1.14 26.73 -17.71
C ASN A 332 0.02 27.68 -18.12
N VAL A 333 0.22 28.79 -17.40
CA VAL A 333 1.43 29.64 -17.54
C VAL A 333 2.51 29.12 -16.56
N PRO A 334 3.82 29.19 -16.88
CA PRO A 334 4.86 28.90 -15.89
C PRO A 334 4.63 29.74 -14.62
N VAL A 335 4.75 29.11 -13.45
CA VAL A 335 4.53 29.77 -12.16
C VAL A 335 5.54 30.91 -12.03
N LEU A 336 5.03 32.14 -12.10
CA LEU A 336 5.80 33.34 -11.80
C LEU A 336 5.78 33.54 -10.28
N VAL A 337 6.93 33.88 -9.73
CA VAL A 337 7.08 34.27 -8.32
C VAL A 337 7.55 35.70 -8.22
N ASN A 338 7.04 36.40 -7.21
CA ASN A 338 7.46 37.73 -6.83
C ASN A 338 8.40 37.63 -5.62
N ILE A 339 9.64 38.09 -5.76
CA ILE A 339 10.69 38.06 -4.74
C ILE A 339 10.87 39.48 -4.19
N GLY A 340 10.58 39.65 -2.91
CA GLY A 340 10.72 40.94 -2.22
C GLY A 340 12.18 41.20 -1.83
N ILE A 341 12.81 42.20 -2.44
CA ILE A 341 14.16 42.64 -2.09
C ILE A 341 14.10 44.04 -1.49
N SER A 342 14.51 44.15 -0.22
CA SER A 342 14.31 45.31 0.68
C SER A 342 14.91 46.64 0.22
N ARG A 343 15.59 46.71 -0.94
CA ARG A 343 16.30 47.91 -1.43
C ARG A 343 16.09 48.26 -2.92
N ARG A 344 15.44 47.42 -3.74
CA ARG A 344 15.32 47.64 -5.21
C ARG A 344 13.94 47.33 -5.81
N GLY A 345 12.93 47.07 -4.98
CA GLY A 345 11.61 46.65 -5.43
C GLY A 345 11.49 45.13 -5.64
N ASN A 346 10.38 44.73 -6.25
CA ASN A 346 10.00 43.34 -6.44
C ASN A 346 10.64 42.76 -7.72
N HIS A 347 11.39 41.67 -7.60
CA HIS A 347 11.87 40.91 -8.76
C HIS A 347 10.89 39.81 -9.13
N HIS A 348 10.65 39.63 -10.42
CA HIS A 348 9.88 38.50 -10.92
C HIS A 348 10.82 37.38 -11.34
N ALA A 349 10.51 36.15 -10.95
CA ALA A 349 11.23 34.98 -11.44
C ALA A 349 10.25 33.92 -11.94
N LYS A 350 10.61 33.28 -13.04
CA LYS A 350 9.91 32.15 -13.63
C LYS A 350 10.43 30.87 -13.00
N VAL A 351 9.56 30.10 -12.33
CA VAL A 351 9.94 28.81 -11.75
C VAL A 351 10.27 27.81 -12.88
N MET A 352 11.48 27.26 -12.84
CA MET A 352 12.02 26.35 -13.85
C MET A 352 11.88 24.89 -13.44
N ALA A 353 12.18 24.59 -12.18
CA ALA A 353 12.00 23.29 -11.55
C ALA A 353 11.76 23.51 -10.05
N PHE A 354 10.89 22.69 -9.45
CA PHE A 354 10.56 22.79 -8.04
C PHE A 354 10.13 21.41 -7.53
N PHE A 355 10.85 20.88 -6.55
CA PHE A 355 10.49 19.67 -5.83
C PHE A 355 9.94 20.05 -4.47
N SER A 356 8.89 19.39 -4.01
CA SER A 356 8.32 19.57 -2.68
C SER A 356 8.04 18.22 -2.07
N GLY A 357 8.24 18.07 -0.76
CA GLY A 357 7.78 16.94 0.07
C GLY A 357 6.32 17.07 0.52
N GLN A 358 5.70 18.25 0.35
CA GLN A 358 4.31 18.52 0.72
C GLN A 358 3.33 17.66 -0.10
N VAL A 359 2.32 17.08 0.52
CA VAL A 359 1.53 16.01 -0.10
C VAL A 359 0.10 16.44 -0.47
N ALA A 360 -0.51 17.33 0.31
CA ALA A 360 -1.79 17.96 0.02
C ALA A 360 -1.60 19.25 -0.80
N SER A 361 -2.54 19.51 -1.71
CA SER A 361 -2.74 20.85 -2.25
C SER A 361 -3.41 21.73 -1.19
N PRO A 362 -3.16 23.06 -1.16
CA PRO A 362 -3.80 23.99 -0.23
C PRO A 362 -5.35 23.99 -0.24
N GLU A 363 -5.98 23.32 -1.20
CA GLU A 363 -7.42 23.21 -1.41
C GLU A 363 -8.03 21.90 -0.85
N GLY A 364 -7.24 21.05 -0.18
CA GLY A 364 -7.72 19.80 0.42
C GLY A 364 -7.97 19.93 1.93
N ASP A 365 -9.23 19.76 2.35
CA ASP A 365 -9.70 20.01 3.73
C ASP A 365 -9.25 18.99 4.81
N TYR A 366 -8.25 18.13 4.55
CA TYR A 366 -7.82 17.14 5.54
C TYR A 366 -6.29 17.09 5.66
N PRO A 367 -5.71 17.39 6.85
CA PRO A 367 -4.28 17.20 7.11
C PRO A 367 -3.94 15.71 7.02
N VAL A 368 -2.92 15.38 6.22
CA VAL A 368 -2.52 13.99 5.96
C VAL A 368 -1.43 13.57 6.95
N GLN A 369 -1.50 12.34 7.47
CA GLN A 369 -0.46 11.75 8.33
C GLN A 369 0.93 11.83 7.67
N ASP A 370 1.94 12.30 8.40
CA ASP A 370 3.35 12.46 7.99
C ASP A 370 3.61 13.56 6.92
N GLU A 371 2.68 14.51 6.71
CA GLU A 371 2.89 15.63 5.79
C GLU A 371 3.75 16.74 6.42
N CYS A 372 4.69 17.30 5.63
CA CYS A 372 5.37 18.54 5.98
C CYS A 372 4.54 19.78 5.67
N GLU A 373 4.41 20.66 6.66
CA GLU A 373 3.74 21.95 6.50
C GLU A 373 4.68 22.97 5.83
N LEU A 374 4.28 23.49 4.66
CA LEU A 374 5.02 24.54 3.98
C LEU A 374 4.63 25.91 4.54
N LEU A 375 5.42 26.42 5.47
CA LEU A 375 5.16 27.68 6.18
C LEU A 375 5.82 28.89 5.51
N TYR A 376 7.09 28.76 5.12
CA TYR A 376 7.86 29.87 4.60
C TYR A 376 8.40 29.59 3.20
N ARG A 377 8.40 30.64 2.37
CA ARG A 377 8.94 30.62 1.01
C ARG A 377 10.10 31.59 0.93
N LYS A 378 11.31 31.05 0.76
CA LYS A 378 12.56 31.81 0.72
C LYS A 378 13.25 31.62 -0.62
N ALA A 379 13.87 32.68 -1.11
CA ALA A 379 14.62 32.72 -2.34
C ALA A 379 15.99 33.34 -2.05
N GLN A 380 17.04 32.79 -2.64
CA GLN A 380 18.39 33.32 -2.53
C GLN A 380 19.00 33.41 -3.92
N LEU A 381 19.66 34.53 -4.22
CA LEU A 381 20.33 34.69 -5.50
C LEU A 381 21.37 33.57 -5.65
N PHE A 382 21.27 32.81 -6.73
CA PHE A 382 22.22 31.78 -7.10
C PHE A 382 23.07 32.32 -8.23
N VAL A 383 24.24 32.84 -7.89
CA VAL A 383 25.20 33.30 -8.90
C VAL A 383 25.72 32.06 -9.62
N GLY A 384 25.28 31.84 -10.86
CA GLY A 384 25.90 30.86 -11.75
C GLY A 384 27.33 31.29 -12.02
N LEU A 385 28.27 30.87 -11.16
CA LEU A 385 29.66 31.31 -11.22
C LEU A 385 30.28 30.86 -12.55
N ARG A 386 30.31 31.79 -13.51
CA ARG A 386 30.97 31.63 -14.80
C ARG A 386 32.48 31.74 -14.67
N ASP A 387 32.96 32.36 -13.61
CA ASP A 387 34.37 32.59 -13.34
C ASP A 387 35.00 31.43 -12.58
N CYS A 388 36.29 31.18 -12.82
CA CYS A 388 37.12 30.15 -12.21
C CYS A 388 37.42 30.42 -10.72
N ARG A 389 36.44 30.89 -9.96
CA ARG A 389 36.59 31.24 -8.53
C ARG A 389 36.30 30.01 -7.67
N PRO A 390 37.02 29.82 -6.55
CA PRO A 390 36.66 28.79 -5.58
C PRO A 390 35.27 29.07 -5.01
N LEU A 391 34.38 28.08 -5.05
CA LEU A 391 33.07 28.12 -4.41
C LEU A 391 33.05 27.06 -3.32
N ARG A 392 32.62 27.45 -2.12
CA ARG A 392 32.28 26.53 -1.03
C ARG A 392 30.78 26.53 -0.81
N VAL A 393 30.21 25.33 -0.71
CA VAL A 393 28.81 25.14 -0.36
C VAL A 393 28.75 24.50 1.03
N GLY A 394 28.17 25.20 1.98
CA GLY A 394 27.87 24.68 3.32
C GLY A 394 26.46 24.12 3.33
N ILE A 395 26.30 22.89 3.82
CA ILE A 395 25.00 22.22 3.97
C ILE A 395 24.81 21.92 5.44
N SER A 396 23.79 22.50 6.06
CA SER A 396 23.42 22.24 7.45
C SER A 396 22.33 21.20 7.54
N THR A 397 22.36 20.41 8.61
CA THR A 397 21.40 19.36 8.88
C THR A 397 20.70 19.55 10.22
N VAL A 398 19.50 18.99 10.34
CA VAL A 398 18.74 18.91 11.58
C VAL A 398 18.27 17.48 11.81
N GLU A 399 18.26 17.06 13.07
CA GLU A 399 17.88 15.71 13.48
C GLU A 399 16.53 15.71 14.19
N PHE A 400 15.70 14.72 13.85
CA PHE A 400 14.40 14.45 14.46
C PHE A 400 14.34 12.94 14.77
N GLY A 401 14.63 12.57 16.01
CA GLY A 401 14.84 11.17 16.40
C GLY A 401 15.94 10.53 15.54
N SER A 402 15.67 9.35 14.99
CA SER A 402 16.59 8.64 14.07
C SER A 402 16.71 9.23 12.65
N ASN A 403 15.97 10.30 12.32
CA ASN A 403 15.95 10.90 10.99
C ASN A 403 16.76 12.18 10.91
N GLN A 404 17.50 12.36 9.81
CA GLN A 404 18.22 13.59 9.52
C GLN A 404 17.65 14.27 8.26
N PHE A 405 17.57 15.59 8.29
CA PHE A 405 17.05 16.42 7.20
C PHE A 405 17.99 17.58 6.90
N ILE A 406 17.91 18.11 5.69
CA ILE A 406 18.64 19.32 5.30
C ILE A 406 17.89 20.55 5.82
N SER A 407 18.56 21.37 6.62
CA SER A 407 17.98 22.55 7.25
C SER A 407 18.30 23.84 6.50
N GLY A 408 19.51 23.96 5.95
CA GLY A 408 19.97 25.18 5.30
C GLY A 408 21.09 24.93 4.29
N ILE A 409 21.23 25.87 3.35
CA ILE A 409 22.27 25.87 2.32
C ILE A 409 22.95 27.23 2.33
N LYS A 410 24.28 27.24 2.44
CA LYS A 410 25.14 28.42 2.46
C LYS A 410 26.09 28.40 1.29
N LEU A 411 26.19 29.51 0.57
CA LEU A 411 27.06 29.71 -0.58
C LEU A 411 28.12 30.74 -0.21
N PHE A 412 29.39 30.32 -0.25
CA PHE A 412 30.55 31.16 0.00
C PHE A 412 31.36 31.35 -1.29
N PRO A 413 31.17 32.49 -2.00
CA PRO A 413 32.06 32.90 -3.08
C PRO A 413 33.38 33.43 -2.48
N SER A 414 34.51 32.82 -2.82
CA SER A 414 35.81 33.01 -2.16
C SER A 414 36.50 34.38 -2.37
N SER A 415 35.90 35.40 -2.99
CA SER A 415 36.65 36.60 -3.44
C SER A 415 36.06 37.97 -3.15
N ASP A 416 34.89 38.09 -2.52
CA ASP A 416 34.41 39.43 -2.14
C ASP A 416 34.83 39.68 -0.69
N GLY A 417 35.76 40.62 -0.50
CA GLY A 417 36.19 41.10 0.83
C GLY A 417 35.06 41.73 1.67
N SER A 418 33.80 41.53 1.30
CA SER A 418 32.60 41.88 2.07
C SER A 418 32.23 40.82 3.12
N GLY A 419 32.69 39.58 2.99
CA GLY A 419 32.41 38.51 3.96
C GLY A 419 30.93 38.07 4.05
N ILE A 420 30.04 38.57 3.18
CA ILE A 420 28.60 38.30 3.27
C ILE A 420 28.28 36.96 2.58
N SER A 421 28.11 35.91 3.39
CA SER A 421 27.61 34.61 2.92
C SER A 421 26.17 34.71 2.41
N GLN A 422 25.88 34.07 1.28
CA GLN A 422 24.51 33.95 0.76
C GLN A 422 23.91 32.64 1.29
N SER A 423 22.83 32.72 2.07
CA SER A 423 22.26 31.58 2.76
C SER A 423 20.75 31.49 2.54
N ILE A 424 20.24 30.26 2.58
CA ILE A 424 18.82 29.96 2.48
C ILE A 424 18.43 28.87 3.48
N GLY A 425 17.26 29.00 4.10
CA GLY A 425 16.80 28.06 5.13
C GLY A 425 17.38 28.36 6.51
N TYR A 426 17.66 27.31 7.29
CA TYR A 426 18.16 27.39 8.66
C TYR A 426 19.61 26.87 8.72
N PRO A 427 20.60 27.68 8.29
CA PRO A 427 22.00 27.30 8.45
C PRO A 427 22.35 27.19 9.93
N ASN A 428 23.07 26.13 10.28
CA ASN A 428 23.59 25.86 11.62
C ASN A 428 25.09 25.51 11.50
N PRO A 429 26.00 26.33 12.03
CA PRO A 429 27.44 26.09 11.99
C PRO A 429 27.86 24.75 12.60
N ASP A 430 27.19 24.29 13.67
CA ASP A 430 27.58 23.09 14.42
C ASP A 430 27.37 21.79 13.62
N THR A 431 26.49 21.84 12.62
CA THR A 431 26.13 20.70 11.76
C THR A 431 26.52 20.92 10.30
N GLU A 432 27.17 22.03 9.99
CA GLU A 432 27.47 22.44 8.62
C GLU A 432 28.59 21.59 8.02
N LYS A 433 28.28 20.88 6.94
CA LYS A 433 29.27 20.17 6.12
C LYS A 433 29.64 20.98 4.90
N TRP A 434 30.93 21.20 4.70
CA TRP A 434 31.49 21.97 3.60
C TRP A 434 31.80 21.10 2.38
N ILE A 435 31.31 21.51 1.21
CA ILE A 435 31.63 20.92 -0.09
C ILE A 435 32.46 21.93 -0.88
N ASP A 436 33.73 21.59 -1.11
CA ASP A 436 34.62 22.33 -1.99
C ASP A 436 34.29 22.02 -3.47
N VAL A 437 33.91 23.03 -4.24
CA VAL A 437 33.73 22.88 -5.67
C VAL A 437 35.11 22.90 -6.35
N PRO A 438 35.51 21.85 -7.10
CA PRO A 438 36.83 21.81 -7.70
C PRO A 438 37.09 22.97 -8.66
N ARG A 439 38.33 23.45 -8.71
CA ARG A 439 38.74 24.51 -9.65
C ARG A 439 38.38 24.13 -11.09
N TYR A 440 37.84 25.07 -11.85
CA TYR A 440 37.41 24.93 -13.25
C TYR A 440 36.21 23.97 -13.50
N LYS A 441 35.64 23.36 -12.46
CA LYS A 441 34.39 22.60 -12.55
C LYS A 441 33.21 23.51 -12.23
N ARG A 442 32.09 23.34 -12.94
CA ARG A 442 30.83 24.05 -12.66
C ARG A 442 29.81 23.10 -12.06
N ILE A 443 28.94 23.63 -11.18
CA ILE A 443 27.79 22.88 -10.70
C ILE A 443 26.82 22.68 -11.87
N ARG A 444 26.58 21.42 -12.23
CA ARG A 444 25.63 21.03 -13.27
C ARG A 444 24.24 20.84 -12.70
N ALA A 445 24.13 20.22 -11.52
CA ALA A 445 22.86 19.89 -10.90
C ALA A 445 23.02 19.64 -9.40
N PHE A 446 21.93 19.83 -8.66
CA PHE A 446 21.75 19.26 -7.34
C PHE A 446 20.96 17.97 -7.47
N GLU A 447 21.52 16.91 -6.93
CA GLU A 447 20.83 15.65 -6.81
C GLU A 447 20.32 15.52 -5.39
N VAL A 448 19.02 15.23 -5.26
CA VAL A 448 18.29 15.37 -4.01
C VAL A 448 17.50 14.12 -3.69
N HIS A 449 17.42 13.83 -2.41
CA HIS A 449 16.62 12.77 -1.81
C HIS A 449 15.51 13.41 -0.99
N PHE A 450 14.27 13.27 -1.46
CA PHE A 450 13.06 13.76 -0.80
C PHE A 450 12.24 12.60 -0.24
N SER A 451 11.59 12.87 0.88
CA SER A 451 10.49 12.08 1.40
C SER A 451 9.28 13.01 1.65
N PRO A 452 8.08 12.48 1.96
CA PRO A 452 6.94 13.31 2.38
C PRO A 452 7.29 14.28 3.53
N GLU A 453 8.25 13.87 4.37
CA GLU A 453 8.72 14.63 5.51
C GLU A 453 9.83 15.65 5.15
N GLY A 454 10.16 15.86 3.87
CA GLY A 454 11.08 16.91 3.40
C GLY A 454 12.39 16.41 2.80
N LEU A 455 13.38 17.31 2.69
CA LEU A 455 14.66 17.03 2.04
C LEU A 455 15.61 16.26 2.99
N LYS A 456 15.93 15.01 2.64
CA LYS A 456 16.74 14.07 3.44
C LYS A 456 18.23 14.12 3.14
N ALA A 457 18.59 14.27 1.87
CA ALA A 457 19.98 14.32 1.46
C ALA A 457 20.17 15.12 0.16
N ILE A 458 21.37 15.65 -0.01
CA ILE A 458 21.76 16.41 -1.19
C ILE A 458 23.21 16.10 -1.58
N ARG A 459 23.48 16.07 -2.89
CA ARG A 459 24.82 16.08 -3.45
C ARG A 459 24.89 16.95 -4.71
N ILE A 460 26.11 17.34 -5.07
CA ILE A 460 26.39 18.23 -6.18
C ILE A 460 27.00 17.43 -7.32
N LEU A 461 26.42 17.55 -8.52
CA LEU A 461 26.98 16.98 -9.74
C LEU A 461 27.75 18.05 -10.51
N TYR A 462 29.00 17.75 -10.88
CA TYR A 462 29.85 18.68 -11.62
C TYR A 462 29.80 18.43 -13.14
N THR A 463 30.30 19.38 -13.92
CA THR A 463 30.58 19.19 -15.35
C THR A 463 31.75 18.21 -15.55
N GLY A 464 31.56 17.14 -16.33
CA GLY A 464 32.60 16.12 -16.60
C GLY A 464 32.81 15.08 -15.49
N SER A 465 31.73 14.35 -15.16
CA SER A 465 31.60 13.07 -14.42
C SER A 465 31.98 12.94 -12.95
N ARG A 466 32.75 13.84 -12.33
CA ARG A 466 32.97 13.78 -10.86
C ARG A 466 31.73 14.30 -10.11
N GLU A 467 31.40 13.70 -8.97
CA GLU A 467 30.30 14.08 -8.07
C GLU A 467 30.83 14.36 -6.66
N SER A 468 30.11 15.14 -5.86
CA SER A 468 30.42 15.33 -4.44
C SER A 468 29.97 14.12 -3.61
N ALA A 469 30.49 14.01 -2.39
CA ALA A 469 29.88 13.14 -1.38
C ALA A 469 28.45 13.59 -1.05
N TRP A 470 27.63 12.66 -0.57
CA TRP A 470 26.31 12.95 -0.04
C TRP A 470 26.42 13.64 1.32
N VAL A 471 25.57 14.65 1.54
CA VAL A 471 25.30 15.23 2.87
C VAL A 471 23.85 14.91 3.24
N GLY A 472 23.62 14.50 4.49
CA GLY A 472 22.34 14.01 5.00
C GLY A 472 22.28 12.47 5.10
N GLN A 473 21.07 11.90 5.02
CA GLN A 473 20.82 10.46 5.07
C GLN A 473 20.45 9.89 3.67
N PRO A 474 21.43 9.47 2.85
CA PRO A 474 21.16 8.99 1.48
C PRO A 474 20.57 7.57 1.42
N ASN A 475 20.75 6.73 2.45
CA ASN A 475 20.50 5.28 2.39
C ASN A 475 19.14 4.83 2.98
N VAL A 476 18.12 5.69 3.00
CA VAL A 476 16.80 5.31 3.54
C VAL A 476 15.94 4.65 2.46
N LYS A 477 15.33 3.50 2.79
CA LYS A 477 14.37 2.81 1.90
C LYS A 477 13.17 3.72 1.61
N LYS A 478 12.69 3.73 0.35
CA LYS A 478 11.52 4.51 -0.13
C LYS A 478 11.70 6.05 -0.21
N ILE A 479 12.93 6.52 -0.41
CA ILE A 479 13.18 7.94 -0.72
C ILE A 479 13.00 8.19 -2.22
N ALA A 480 12.39 9.33 -2.54
CA ALA A 480 12.30 9.82 -3.91
C ALA A 480 13.55 10.60 -4.30
N ARG A 481 14.15 10.25 -5.44
CA ARG A 481 15.35 10.91 -5.96
C ARG A 481 14.99 11.87 -7.08
N GLY A 482 15.51 13.09 -7.02
CA GLY A 482 15.31 14.12 -8.03
C GLY A 482 16.63 14.71 -8.52
N LEU A 483 16.60 15.28 -9.73
CA LEU A 483 17.75 15.99 -10.30
C LEU A 483 17.36 17.43 -10.64
N LEU A 484 17.74 18.37 -9.78
CA LEU A 484 17.58 19.80 -10.01
C LEU A 484 18.72 20.31 -10.91
N LEU A 485 18.48 20.33 -12.21
CA LEU A 485 19.43 20.87 -13.18
C LEU A 485 19.60 22.37 -12.96
N VAL A 486 20.86 22.82 -12.87
CA VAL A 486 21.17 24.25 -12.87
C VAL A 486 20.95 24.79 -14.29
N PRO A 487 20.10 25.81 -14.49
CA PRO A 487 19.82 26.33 -15.82
C PRO A 487 21.08 26.86 -16.52
N SER A 488 21.19 26.61 -17.82
CA SER A 488 22.29 27.10 -18.65
C SER A 488 21.87 28.37 -19.42
N GLY A 489 22.19 29.55 -18.89
CA GLY A 489 21.88 30.83 -19.56
C GLY A 489 22.65 32.02 -18.95
N LYS A 490 22.53 33.20 -19.59
CA LYS A 490 23.22 34.46 -19.18
C LYS A 490 22.48 35.23 -18.07
N VAL A 491 21.27 34.80 -17.71
CA VAL A 491 20.37 35.47 -16.77
C VAL A 491 20.68 35.02 -15.34
N PRO A 492 20.56 35.89 -14.31
CA PRO A 492 20.65 35.48 -12.92
C PRO A 492 19.51 34.52 -12.51
N TYR A 493 19.84 33.56 -11.65
CA TYR A 493 18.90 32.56 -11.13
C TYR A 493 18.73 32.70 -9.62
N TYR A 494 17.59 32.28 -9.10
CA TYR A 494 17.33 32.17 -7.67
C TYR A 494 17.19 30.70 -7.28
N LEU A 495 17.87 30.32 -6.20
CA LEU A 495 17.56 29.09 -5.47
C LEU A 495 16.31 29.36 -4.65
N LEU A 496 15.28 28.55 -4.85
CA LEU A 496 14.00 28.66 -4.17
C LEU A 496 13.90 27.53 -3.13
N ALA A 497 13.57 27.86 -1.89
CA ALA A 497 13.31 26.91 -0.83
C ALA A 497 11.92 27.14 -0.22
N GLY A 498 11.19 26.05 -0.04
CA GLY A 498 10.06 25.99 0.87
C GLY A 498 10.52 25.39 2.19
N LEU A 499 10.13 26.03 3.28
CA LEU A 499 10.56 25.69 4.64
C LEU A 499 9.35 25.39 5.52
N ASP A 500 9.48 24.40 6.39
CA ASP A 500 8.67 24.34 7.61
C ASP A 500 9.35 25.19 8.70
N ARG A 501 9.12 24.90 9.98
CA ARG A 501 9.78 25.61 11.11
C ARG A 501 11.27 25.31 11.31
N PHE A 502 11.78 24.21 10.73
CA PHE A 502 13.11 23.69 11.09
C PHE A 502 13.97 23.23 9.91
N LYS A 503 13.35 22.86 8.78
CA LYS A 503 13.99 22.18 7.65
C LYS A 503 13.46 22.63 6.28
N ILE A 504 14.20 22.26 5.24
CA ILE A 504 13.82 22.46 3.85
C ILE A 504 12.87 21.35 3.43
N VAL A 505 11.63 21.72 3.07
CA VAL A 505 10.58 20.80 2.62
C VAL A 505 10.29 20.93 1.14
N ALA A 506 10.82 21.97 0.48
CA ALA A 506 10.80 22.10 -0.97
C ALA A 506 12.05 22.82 -1.48
N LEU A 507 12.53 22.47 -2.68
CA LEU A 507 13.71 23.05 -3.29
C LEU A 507 13.57 23.16 -4.82
N GLY A 508 13.99 24.28 -5.40
CA GLY A 508 13.89 24.53 -6.83
C GLY A 508 14.72 25.71 -7.34
N PHE A 509 14.57 26.03 -8.62
CA PHE A 509 15.20 27.18 -9.27
C PHE A 509 14.18 28.09 -9.95
N GLY A 510 14.39 29.40 -9.82
CA GLY A 510 13.69 30.45 -10.57
C GLY A 510 14.64 31.21 -11.48
N GLU A 511 14.26 31.45 -12.73
CA GLU A 511 14.97 32.32 -13.67
C GLU A 511 14.41 33.73 -13.58
N MET A 512 15.26 34.74 -13.37
CA MET A 512 14.81 36.13 -13.30
C MET A 512 14.15 36.57 -14.61
N ALA A 513 12.98 37.19 -14.54
CA ALA A 513 12.30 37.75 -15.70
C ALA A 513 12.64 39.25 -15.83
N GLU A 514 13.06 39.68 -17.01
CA GLU A 514 13.30 41.09 -17.33
C GLU A 514 11.98 41.89 -17.26
N PRO A 515 11.95 43.11 -16.68
CA PRO A 515 10.77 43.95 -16.68
C PRO A 515 10.52 44.49 -18.10
N GLY A 516 9.51 43.96 -18.81
CA GLY A 516 9.02 44.53 -20.07
C GLY A 516 8.81 43.56 -21.22
N GLU A 517 9.32 42.33 -21.17
CA GLU A 517 9.03 41.35 -22.22
C GLU A 517 7.66 40.68 -22.00
N ARG A 518 6.64 41.19 -22.69
CA ARG A 518 5.42 40.40 -22.97
C ARG A 518 5.85 39.11 -23.65
N ALA A 519 5.83 37.99 -22.90
CA ALA A 519 5.89 36.60 -23.36
C ALA A 519 6.35 36.43 -24.81
N SER A 520 7.60 36.82 -25.11
CA SER A 520 8.15 36.60 -26.43
C SER A 520 8.37 35.09 -26.57
N ARG A 521 7.98 34.56 -27.74
CA ARG A 521 7.97 33.12 -28.04
C ARG A 521 9.29 32.47 -27.59
N SER A 522 9.17 31.36 -26.87
CA SER A 522 10.30 30.58 -26.33
C SER A 522 11.44 30.45 -27.34
N PRO A 523 12.72 30.60 -26.92
CA PRO A 523 13.84 30.30 -27.81
C PRO A 523 13.71 28.87 -28.32
N ARG A 524 13.98 28.65 -29.62
CA ARG A 524 14.09 27.33 -30.24
C ARG A 524 15.32 26.59 -29.68
N SER A 525 15.26 26.18 -28.41
CA SER A 525 16.18 25.20 -27.82
C SER A 525 15.89 23.84 -28.45
N SER A 526 16.93 23.12 -28.87
CA SER A 526 16.82 21.80 -29.48
C SER A 526 15.83 20.90 -28.70
N ALA A 527 14.94 20.22 -29.43
CA ALA A 527 13.88 19.40 -28.87
C ALA A 527 14.38 18.25 -27.95
N ALA A 528 15.68 17.95 -27.97
CA ALA A 528 16.32 16.93 -27.13
C ALA A 528 16.65 17.46 -25.71
N VAL A 529 17.15 18.70 -25.60
CA VAL A 529 17.48 19.34 -24.30
C VAL A 529 16.23 19.64 -23.50
N THR A 530 15.15 20.09 -24.17
CA THR A 530 13.82 20.29 -23.54
C THR A 530 13.15 18.98 -23.12
N ARG A 531 13.43 17.85 -23.78
CA ARG A 531 12.90 16.53 -23.39
C ARG A 531 13.59 15.95 -22.16
N TYR A 532 14.92 16.00 -22.08
CA TYR A 532 15.67 15.53 -20.90
C TYR A 532 15.37 16.39 -19.66
N ALA A 533 15.28 17.71 -19.81
CA ALA A 533 14.95 18.63 -18.73
C ALA A 533 13.57 18.37 -18.10
N ARG A 534 12.57 17.95 -18.91
CA ARG A 534 11.21 17.61 -18.42
C ARG A 534 11.14 16.29 -17.65
N VAL A 535 12.03 15.34 -17.92
CA VAL A 535 12.09 14.05 -17.21
C VAL A 535 12.91 14.18 -15.92
N ALA A 536 14.01 14.95 -15.98
CA ALA A 536 14.83 15.28 -14.82
C ALA A 536 14.09 16.16 -13.79
N SER A 537 13.07 16.91 -14.20
CA SER A 537 12.26 17.77 -13.33
C SER A 537 11.19 17.03 -12.52
N HIS A 538 11.31 15.70 -12.33
CA HIS A 538 10.40 14.91 -11.48
C HIS A 538 11.20 14.19 -10.39
N LEU A 539 10.55 13.91 -9.26
CA LEU A 539 11.04 12.97 -8.25
C LEU A 539 10.75 11.54 -8.71
N TRP A 540 11.63 10.58 -8.42
CA TRP A 540 11.55 9.19 -8.88
C TRP A 540 11.77 8.16 -7.76
N MET A 541 11.05 7.04 -7.81
CA MET A 541 11.20 5.91 -6.89
C MET A 541 11.06 4.56 -7.61
N PRO A 542 12.10 3.71 -7.72
CA PRO A 542 13.53 3.97 -7.46
C PRO A 542 14.15 4.92 -8.51
N PRO A 543 15.43 5.32 -8.37
CA PRO A 543 16.11 6.18 -9.34
C PRO A 543 16.04 5.64 -10.77
N VAL A 544 15.60 6.45 -11.73
CA VAL A 544 15.48 5.96 -13.12
C VAL A 544 16.83 5.88 -13.80
N PRO A 545 17.21 4.71 -14.34
CA PRO A 545 18.32 4.60 -15.27
C PRO A 545 17.85 5.13 -16.63
N LEU A 546 17.93 6.45 -16.84
CA LEU A 546 17.60 7.02 -18.14
C LEU A 546 18.68 6.61 -19.14
N TYR A 547 18.35 5.68 -20.02
CA TYR A 547 19.21 5.32 -21.14
C TYR A 547 19.16 6.41 -22.20
N GLY A 548 20.27 6.68 -22.89
CA GLY A 548 20.39 7.80 -23.85
C GLY A 548 19.35 7.82 -24.99
N SER A 549 18.70 6.69 -25.29
CA SER A 549 17.64 6.56 -26.30
C SER A 549 16.21 6.47 -25.72
N SER A 550 16.03 6.70 -24.41
CA SER A 550 14.74 6.58 -23.72
C SER A 550 13.81 7.76 -24.02
N ILE A 551 12.53 7.46 -24.27
CA ILE A 551 11.48 8.45 -24.49
C ILE A 551 10.29 8.13 -23.58
N ILE A 552 9.83 9.15 -22.86
CA ILE A 552 8.72 9.06 -21.92
C ILE A 552 7.58 9.95 -22.44
N SER A 553 6.37 9.40 -22.49
CA SER A 553 5.16 10.10 -22.96
C SER A 553 4.63 11.12 -21.94
N PRO A 554 3.67 12.01 -22.30
CA PRO A 554 2.96 12.85 -21.33
C PRO A 554 2.07 12.04 -20.36
N LEU A 555 1.83 12.59 -19.15
CA LEU A 555 1.08 11.94 -18.04
C LEU A 555 -0.40 12.03 -18.39
N LEU A 556 -1.09 10.91 -18.30
CA LEU A 556 -2.53 10.85 -18.53
C LEU A 556 -3.23 10.12 -17.37
N PRO A 557 -4.44 10.56 -16.96
CA PRO A 557 -5.18 11.73 -17.46
C PRO A 557 -4.53 13.07 -17.10
N CYS A 558 -4.60 14.09 -17.96
CA CYS A 558 -4.03 15.40 -17.68
C CYS A 558 -4.68 16.00 -16.43
N ARG A 559 -3.92 16.10 -15.34
CA ARG A 559 -4.33 16.73 -14.08
C ARG A 559 -3.18 17.59 -13.57
N PRO A 560 -3.45 18.67 -12.83
CA PRO A 560 -2.41 19.37 -12.09
C PRO A 560 -1.75 18.37 -11.14
N SER A 561 -0.41 18.30 -11.21
CA SER A 561 0.38 17.49 -10.30
C SER A 561 0.33 18.09 -8.90
N GLY A 562 0.13 17.25 -7.87
CA GLY A 562 0.31 17.65 -6.47
C GLY A 562 1.77 18.03 -6.16
N PRO A 563 2.04 18.64 -4.99
CA PRO A 563 3.36 19.18 -4.66
C PRO A 563 4.46 18.10 -4.50
N PHE A 564 4.18 16.97 -3.86
CA PHE A 564 5.06 15.80 -3.76
C PHE A 564 4.50 14.65 -4.57
N ASN A 565 5.20 14.33 -5.66
CA ASN A 565 4.64 13.48 -6.68
C ASN A 565 5.70 12.58 -7.32
N PRO A 566 6.26 11.64 -6.55
CA PRO A 566 7.32 10.77 -7.03
C PRO A 566 6.79 9.76 -8.04
N LEU A 567 7.43 9.70 -9.21
CA LEU A 567 7.11 8.76 -10.26
C LEU A 567 7.72 7.38 -9.99
N LEU A 568 6.90 6.35 -10.15
CA LEU A 568 7.31 4.95 -10.08
C LEU A 568 7.64 4.44 -11.48
N HIS A 569 8.81 3.84 -11.66
CA HIS A 569 9.27 3.32 -12.95
C HIS A 569 9.17 1.80 -12.99
N PHE A 570 8.36 1.30 -13.93
CA PHE A 570 8.18 -0.12 -14.21
C PHE A 570 8.80 -0.45 -15.59
N ASP A 571 10.11 -0.68 -15.63
CA ASP A 571 10.90 -0.99 -16.84
C ASP A 571 10.95 -2.51 -17.10
N PHE A 572 9.90 -3.06 -17.70
CA PHE A 572 9.84 -4.49 -18.02
C PHE A 572 10.72 -4.91 -19.21
N GLY A 573 11.29 -3.96 -19.95
CA GLY A 573 12.17 -4.22 -21.10
C GLY A 573 13.65 -4.12 -20.77
N PHE A 574 14.02 -3.56 -19.61
CA PHE A 574 15.41 -3.23 -19.25
C PHE A 574 16.11 -2.36 -20.31
N ARG A 575 17.42 -2.13 -20.14
CA ARG A 575 18.24 -1.36 -21.08
C ARG A 575 18.17 -1.96 -22.48
N GLY A 576 17.79 -1.14 -23.46
CA GLY A 576 17.79 -1.50 -24.88
C GLY A 576 16.79 -2.61 -25.25
N GLY A 577 15.84 -2.94 -24.37
CA GLY A 577 14.89 -4.03 -24.63
C GLY A 577 15.42 -5.43 -24.31
N SER A 578 16.57 -5.56 -23.64
CA SER A 578 17.20 -6.85 -23.27
C SER A 578 16.32 -7.79 -22.44
N GLY A 579 15.31 -7.28 -21.73
CA GLY A 579 14.34 -8.09 -20.98
C GLY A 579 13.20 -8.64 -21.83
N LEU A 580 12.95 -8.06 -23.00
CA LEU A 580 11.76 -8.36 -23.80
C LEU A 580 11.76 -9.78 -24.36
N GLU A 581 12.93 -10.34 -24.69
CA GLU A 581 13.07 -11.72 -25.16
C GLU A 581 12.78 -12.76 -24.09
N LYS A 582 12.84 -12.36 -22.81
CA LYS A 582 12.58 -13.26 -21.68
C LYS A 582 11.22 -13.01 -21.03
N LEU A 583 10.51 -11.95 -21.41
CA LEU A 583 9.24 -11.56 -20.79
C LEU A 583 8.18 -12.64 -21.05
N GLN A 584 7.57 -13.15 -19.97
CA GLN A 584 6.56 -14.21 -20.02
C GLN A 584 5.17 -13.75 -19.60
N CYS A 585 5.07 -12.78 -18.71
CA CYS A 585 3.79 -12.30 -18.19
C CYS A 585 3.91 -10.87 -17.64
N LEU A 586 2.85 -10.08 -17.82
CA LEU A 586 2.60 -8.85 -17.10
C LEU A 586 1.35 -9.01 -16.24
N ASP A 587 1.50 -8.85 -14.93
CA ASP A 587 0.40 -8.89 -13.98
C ASP A 587 0.04 -7.47 -13.54
N PHE A 588 -1.26 -7.19 -13.50
CA PHE A 588 -1.82 -5.95 -12.99
C PHE A 588 -2.59 -6.27 -11.70
N HIS A 589 -2.17 -5.64 -10.60
CA HIS A 589 -2.85 -5.76 -9.32
C HIS A 589 -3.95 -4.72 -9.21
N MET A 590 -5.17 -5.20 -9.01
CA MET A 590 -6.40 -4.43 -9.01
C MET A 590 -7.12 -4.50 -7.65
N ARG A 591 -7.76 -3.42 -7.22
CA ARG A 591 -8.58 -3.32 -6.00
C ARG A 591 -10.06 -3.20 -6.31
N PHE A 592 -10.91 -3.72 -5.44
CA PHE A 592 -12.37 -3.64 -5.55
C PHE A 592 -12.95 -2.28 -5.08
N TYR A 593 -12.25 -1.19 -5.38
CA TYR A 593 -12.59 0.16 -4.91
C TYR A 593 -12.45 1.20 -6.02
N ARG A 594 -12.80 2.46 -5.72
CA ARG A 594 -12.83 3.61 -6.65
C ARG A 594 -11.53 3.85 -7.46
N HIS A 595 -10.41 3.26 -7.03
CA HIS A 595 -9.12 3.38 -7.68
C HIS A 595 -8.49 1.99 -7.80
N PRO A 596 -8.74 1.31 -8.93
CA PRO A 596 -8.52 -0.12 -8.99
C PRO A 596 -7.05 -0.47 -9.18
N LEU A 597 -6.32 0.19 -10.07
CA LEU A 597 -4.93 -0.17 -10.35
C LEU A 597 -3.98 0.29 -9.22
N VAL A 598 -3.30 -0.68 -8.59
CA VAL A 598 -2.41 -0.43 -7.44
C VAL A 598 -0.98 -0.95 -7.59
N GLY A 599 -0.77 -1.90 -8.50
CA GLY A 599 0.55 -2.47 -8.74
C GLY A 599 0.67 -3.20 -10.06
N MET A 600 1.92 -3.46 -10.43
CA MET A 600 2.31 -4.11 -11.68
C MET A 600 3.49 -5.06 -11.41
N VAL A 601 3.48 -6.23 -12.00
CA VAL A 601 4.56 -7.22 -11.90
C VAL A 601 4.90 -7.79 -13.28
N ALA A 602 6.18 -7.94 -13.60
CA ALA A 602 6.66 -8.61 -14.80
C ALA A 602 7.44 -9.87 -14.43
N HIS A 603 7.10 -10.98 -15.09
CA HIS A 603 7.74 -12.28 -14.89
C HIS A 603 8.55 -12.66 -16.12
N TYR A 604 9.75 -13.20 -15.89
CA TYR A 604 10.69 -13.57 -16.95
C TYR A 604 11.01 -15.07 -16.92
N SER A 605 11.43 -15.60 -18.07
CA SER A 605 11.76 -17.02 -18.26
C SER A 605 12.95 -17.50 -17.44
N ASP A 606 13.82 -16.59 -16.99
CA ASP A 606 14.95 -16.87 -16.11
C ASP A 606 14.61 -16.80 -14.61
N GLY A 607 13.33 -16.67 -14.27
CA GLY A 607 12.84 -16.59 -12.90
C GLY A 607 12.98 -15.21 -12.25
N LYS A 608 13.50 -14.21 -12.98
CA LYS A 608 13.50 -12.83 -12.50
C LYS A 608 12.06 -12.33 -12.37
N VAL A 609 11.83 -11.47 -11.36
CA VAL A 609 10.55 -10.78 -11.14
C VAL A 609 10.83 -9.30 -10.93
N LEU A 610 10.10 -8.45 -11.63
CA LEU A 610 10.13 -7.00 -11.44
C LEU A 610 8.77 -6.54 -10.94
N SER A 611 8.71 -5.82 -9.83
CA SER A 611 7.46 -5.33 -9.23
C SER A 611 7.47 -3.83 -9.01
N CYS A 612 6.31 -3.19 -9.19
CA CYS A 612 6.08 -1.77 -8.96
C CYS A 612 4.73 -1.56 -8.28
N GLY A 613 4.67 -0.77 -7.20
CA GLY A 613 3.44 -0.51 -6.44
C GLY A 613 3.10 -1.59 -5.41
N VAL A 614 1.81 -1.82 -5.16
CA VAL A 614 1.30 -2.82 -4.20
C VAL A 614 1.12 -4.17 -4.89
N VAL A 615 1.68 -5.22 -4.28
CA VAL A 615 1.56 -6.61 -4.72
C VAL A 615 0.75 -7.39 -3.68
N GLY A 616 -0.05 -8.37 -4.11
CA GLY A 616 -0.87 -9.24 -3.25
C GLY A 616 -2.38 -8.99 -3.33
N GLU A 617 -2.80 -7.98 -4.10
CA GLU A 617 -4.22 -7.70 -4.39
C GLU A 617 -4.70 -8.55 -5.59
N ASN A 618 -5.94 -8.37 -6.07
CA ASN A 618 -6.52 -9.15 -7.17
C ASN A 618 -5.64 -9.09 -8.43
N VAL A 619 -5.24 -10.24 -8.96
CA VAL A 619 -4.25 -10.33 -10.05
C VAL A 619 -4.93 -10.56 -11.39
N MET A 620 -4.68 -9.67 -12.34
CA MET A 620 -5.07 -9.85 -13.73
C MET A 620 -3.82 -10.02 -14.59
N SER A 621 -3.67 -11.20 -15.21
CA SER A 621 -2.44 -11.60 -15.89
C SER A 621 -2.55 -11.50 -17.41
N LEU A 622 -1.53 -10.93 -18.04
CA LEU A 622 -1.32 -10.91 -19.48
C LEU A 622 -0.08 -11.75 -19.83
N ALA A 623 -0.28 -12.97 -20.33
CA ALA A 623 0.85 -13.74 -20.86
C ALA A 623 1.49 -13.02 -22.05
N ILE A 624 2.80 -13.02 -22.17
CA ILE A 624 3.52 -12.45 -23.32
C ILE A 624 4.51 -13.49 -23.81
N ASN A 625 4.49 -13.79 -25.10
CA ASN A 625 5.48 -14.67 -25.71
C ASN A 625 6.71 -13.85 -26.17
N GLY A 626 7.42 -13.30 -25.20
CA GLY A 626 8.65 -12.53 -25.41
C GLY A 626 9.70 -13.25 -26.28
N PRO A 627 9.99 -14.55 -26.04
CA PRO A 627 10.98 -15.30 -26.81
C PRO A 627 10.66 -15.42 -28.31
N GLN A 628 9.38 -15.50 -28.67
CA GLN A 628 8.94 -15.59 -30.07
C GLN A 628 8.72 -14.22 -30.73
N GLY A 629 8.92 -13.12 -30.01
CA GLY A 629 8.82 -11.77 -30.57
C GLY A 629 7.52 -11.03 -30.25
N GLU A 630 6.68 -11.50 -29.32
CA GLU A 630 5.52 -10.72 -28.86
C GLU A 630 5.99 -9.49 -28.07
N ARG A 631 5.47 -8.31 -28.42
CA ARG A 631 5.82 -7.01 -27.84
C ARG A 631 4.57 -6.18 -27.62
N VAL A 632 4.56 -5.39 -26.55
CA VAL A 632 3.52 -4.40 -26.30
C VAL A 632 3.68 -3.26 -27.31
N THR A 633 2.65 -3.04 -28.13
CA THR A 633 2.64 -2.01 -29.17
C THR A 633 1.84 -0.79 -28.74
N GLN A 634 0.83 -0.97 -27.89
CA GLN A 634 -0.08 0.11 -27.52
C GLN A 634 -0.61 -0.04 -26.10
N ILE A 635 -0.77 1.10 -25.42
CA ILE A 635 -1.42 1.20 -24.11
C ILE A 635 -2.48 2.30 -24.16
N ARG A 636 -3.72 1.97 -23.81
CA ARG A 636 -4.83 2.94 -23.65
C ARG A 636 -5.20 3.02 -22.17
N ILE A 637 -5.54 4.22 -21.70
CA ILE A 637 -6.13 4.40 -20.37
C ILE A 637 -7.64 4.41 -20.47
N LEU A 638 -8.32 3.80 -19.51
CA LEU A 638 -9.76 3.82 -19.39
C LEU A 638 -10.19 4.91 -18.40
N ARG A 639 -11.17 5.70 -18.81
CA ARG A 639 -11.69 6.85 -18.06
C ARG A 639 -13.19 6.72 -17.84
N ASP A 640 -13.59 6.91 -16.59
CA ASP A 640 -15.00 7.03 -16.24
C ASP A 640 -15.50 8.45 -16.54
N ASN A 641 -16.42 8.55 -17.50
CA ASN A 641 -17.03 9.81 -17.92
C ASN A 641 -18.44 10.02 -17.32
N ARG A 642 -18.96 9.07 -16.53
CA ARG A 642 -20.35 9.09 -16.03
C ARG A 642 -20.62 10.23 -15.04
N TYR A 643 -19.57 10.86 -14.49
CA TYR A 643 -19.67 11.97 -13.56
C TYR A 643 -19.12 13.26 -14.17
N HIS A 644 -19.97 14.02 -14.87
CA HIS A 644 -19.62 15.29 -15.52
C HIS A 644 -19.02 16.36 -14.57
N ASN A 645 -19.26 16.24 -13.25
CA ASN A 645 -18.77 17.17 -12.22
C ASN A 645 -17.50 16.71 -11.46
N ARG A 646 -16.89 15.56 -11.79
CA ARG A 646 -15.69 15.06 -11.09
C ARG A 646 -14.50 14.93 -12.05
N ALA A 647 -13.29 15.24 -11.56
CA ALA A 647 -12.06 15.15 -12.34
C ALA A 647 -11.90 13.75 -12.99
N VAL A 648 -11.71 13.70 -14.31
CA VAL A 648 -11.47 12.48 -15.13
C VAL A 648 -10.57 11.49 -14.42
N ARG A 649 -11.06 10.28 -14.10
CA ARG A 649 -10.37 9.28 -13.24
C ARG A 649 -9.81 8.12 -14.06
N LEU A 650 -8.66 7.59 -13.66
CA LEU A 650 -8.11 6.33 -14.19
C LEU A 650 -8.87 5.16 -13.56
N VAL A 651 -9.62 4.41 -14.36
CA VAL A 651 -10.39 3.23 -13.90
C VAL A 651 -9.85 1.91 -14.44
N GLY A 652 -8.82 1.96 -15.29
CA GLY A 652 -8.22 0.79 -15.87
C GLY A 652 -7.31 1.12 -17.05
N LEU A 653 -6.84 0.08 -17.73
CA LEU A 653 -6.03 0.21 -18.94
C LEU A 653 -6.28 -0.92 -19.93
N GLU A 654 -6.01 -0.67 -21.21
CA GLU A 654 -5.94 -1.68 -22.25
C GLU A 654 -4.51 -1.83 -22.74
N VAL A 655 -4.06 -3.06 -22.95
CA VAL A 655 -2.74 -3.39 -23.49
C VAL A 655 -2.92 -4.16 -24.79
N SER A 656 -2.34 -3.65 -25.88
CA SER A 656 -2.32 -4.33 -27.18
C SER A 656 -0.90 -4.78 -27.55
N THR A 657 -0.80 -5.89 -28.26
CA THR A 657 0.49 -6.46 -28.71
C THR A 657 0.58 -6.53 -30.24
N ASN A 658 1.78 -6.72 -30.77
CA ASN A 658 2.04 -6.95 -32.20
C ASN A 658 1.44 -8.27 -32.72
N TYR A 659 0.92 -9.13 -31.84
CA TYR A 659 0.19 -10.35 -32.23
C TYR A 659 -1.31 -10.12 -32.45
N GLY A 660 -1.76 -8.85 -32.48
CA GLY A 660 -3.14 -8.50 -32.81
C GLY A 660 -4.15 -8.72 -31.68
N ARG A 661 -3.70 -8.98 -30.45
CA ARG A 661 -4.56 -9.16 -29.28
C ARG A 661 -4.55 -7.92 -28.38
N THR A 662 -5.67 -7.67 -27.71
CA THR A 662 -5.85 -6.59 -26.73
C THR A 662 -6.49 -7.15 -25.48
N ALA A 663 -5.93 -6.83 -24.32
CA ALA A 663 -6.48 -7.20 -23.02
C ALA A 663 -6.91 -5.95 -22.24
N THR A 664 -8.05 -6.04 -21.58
CA THR A 664 -8.66 -4.96 -20.82
C THR A 664 -8.59 -5.25 -19.33
N PHE A 665 -8.02 -4.32 -18.57
CA PHE A 665 -7.85 -4.40 -17.12
C PHE A 665 -8.66 -3.30 -16.44
N ALA A 666 -9.91 -3.58 -16.13
CA ALA A 666 -10.81 -2.65 -15.45
C ALA A 666 -11.88 -3.42 -14.68
N PRO A 667 -12.60 -2.77 -13.74
CA PRO A 667 -13.84 -3.31 -13.23
C PRO A 667 -14.81 -3.58 -14.39
N LEU A 668 -15.57 -4.67 -14.29
CA LEU A 668 -16.46 -5.17 -15.33
C LEU A 668 -17.46 -4.08 -15.82
N ALA A 669 -17.86 -3.13 -14.96
CA ALA A 669 -18.80 -2.06 -15.32
C ALA A 669 -18.22 -1.08 -16.37
N HIS A 670 -16.90 -1.02 -16.43
CA HIS A 670 -16.14 -0.11 -17.28
C HIS A 670 -15.68 -0.74 -18.59
N HIS A 671 -15.88 -2.04 -18.79
CA HIS A 671 -15.53 -2.69 -20.06
C HIS A 671 -16.34 -2.10 -21.24
N LEU A 672 -17.61 -1.75 -21.02
CA LEU A 672 -18.49 -1.18 -22.05
C LEU A 672 -18.66 0.34 -21.93
N ASN A 673 -18.59 0.88 -20.70
CA ASN A 673 -18.99 2.26 -20.42
C ASN A 673 -17.83 3.26 -20.30
N ALA A 674 -16.57 2.79 -20.25
CA ALA A 674 -15.43 3.70 -20.11
C ALA A 674 -14.97 4.22 -21.47
N SER A 675 -14.51 5.47 -21.49
CA SER A 675 -13.82 6.00 -22.67
C SER A 675 -12.36 5.56 -22.67
N ALA A 676 -11.92 4.96 -23.76
CA ALA A 676 -10.53 4.59 -23.96
C ALA A 676 -9.75 5.73 -24.63
N ARG A 677 -8.65 6.18 -24.00
CA ARG A 677 -7.75 7.18 -24.59
C ARG A 677 -6.34 6.60 -24.74
N MET A 678 -5.83 6.64 -25.97
CA MET A 678 -4.46 6.25 -26.27
C MET A 678 -3.46 7.17 -25.57
N ILE A 679 -2.38 6.60 -25.03
CA ILE A 679 -1.21 7.36 -24.58
C ILE A 679 -0.33 7.63 -25.82
N PRO A 680 -0.24 8.87 -26.33
CA PRO A 680 0.54 9.17 -27.52
C PRO A 680 2.04 9.17 -27.21
N GLY A 681 2.87 8.90 -28.23
CA GLY A 681 4.30 9.23 -28.18
C GLY A 681 5.27 8.05 -28.22
N VAL A 682 4.95 6.96 -28.92
CA VAL A 682 5.94 5.98 -29.37
C VAL A 682 6.48 6.43 -30.74
N PRO A 683 7.76 6.83 -30.87
CA PRO A 683 8.32 7.18 -32.17
C PRO A 683 8.55 5.96 -33.05
N THR A 684 8.65 6.19 -34.35
CA THR A 684 8.99 5.14 -35.32
C THR A 684 10.32 4.46 -34.95
N GLY A 685 10.33 3.13 -34.89
CA GLY A 685 11.50 2.33 -34.52
C GLY A 685 11.75 2.21 -33.00
N HIS A 686 10.85 2.70 -32.16
CA HIS A 686 10.88 2.46 -30.71
C HIS A 686 9.87 1.38 -30.30
N THR A 687 10.18 0.67 -29.22
CA THR A 687 9.31 -0.33 -28.59
C THR A 687 8.96 0.15 -27.17
N ILE A 688 7.73 -0.15 -26.72
CA ILE A 688 7.34 0.11 -25.33
C ILE A 688 8.07 -0.89 -24.44
N THR A 689 8.93 -0.37 -23.55
CA THR A 689 9.72 -1.18 -22.61
C THR A 689 9.26 -1.01 -21.17
N GLY A 690 8.36 -0.06 -20.90
CA GLY A 690 7.95 0.18 -19.54
C GLY A 690 6.76 1.09 -19.40
N LEU A 691 6.29 1.17 -18.16
CA LEU A 691 5.29 2.12 -17.70
C LEU A 691 5.90 3.00 -16.62
N VAL A 692 5.48 4.26 -16.59
CA VAL A 692 5.76 5.15 -15.47
C VAL A 692 4.43 5.49 -14.82
N ALA A 693 4.27 5.06 -13.58
CA ALA A 693 3.07 5.28 -12.79
C ALA A 693 3.28 6.42 -11.82
N GLN A 694 2.25 7.24 -11.68
CA GLN A 694 2.19 8.24 -10.64
C GLN A 694 1.22 7.74 -9.56
N PRO A 695 1.72 7.42 -8.36
CA PRO A 695 0.85 7.09 -7.25
C PRO A 695 0.06 8.33 -6.83
N ALA A 696 -1.18 8.11 -6.42
CA ALA A 696 -1.89 9.11 -5.64
C ALA A 696 -1.18 9.26 -4.30
N ALA A 697 -0.94 10.51 -3.90
CA ALA A 697 -0.53 10.90 -2.56
C ALA A 697 -1.20 10.00 -1.49
N TYR A 698 -0.41 9.21 -0.75
CA TYR A 698 -0.79 8.25 0.30
C TYR A 698 -1.73 7.09 -0.04
N ARG A 699 -2.43 7.08 -1.18
CA ARG A 699 -3.55 6.14 -1.35
C ARG A 699 -3.21 4.78 -1.95
N LYS A 700 -1.91 4.45 -2.06
CA LYS A 700 -1.43 3.12 -2.52
C LYS A 700 -2.01 2.68 -3.88
N TYR A 701 -2.49 3.61 -4.70
CA TYR A 701 -3.04 3.36 -6.05
C TYR A 701 -2.44 4.34 -7.06
N PHE A 702 -2.57 4.04 -8.35
CA PHE A 702 -2.07 4.89 -9.43
C PHE A 702 -3.14 5.85 -9.95
N ASP A 703 -2.79 7.13 -10.02
CA ASP A 703 -3.69 8.20 -10.49
C ASP A 703 -3.45 8.55 -11.96
N GLN A 704 -2.20 8.45 -12.41
CA GLN A 704 -1.79 8.78 -13.77
C GLN A 704 -0.73 7.79 -14.27
N LEU A 705 -0.71 7.55 -15.59
CA LEU A 705 0.23 6.66 -16.27
C LEU A 705 0.91 7.38 -17.44
N ARG A 706 2.12 6.95 -17.76
CA ARG A 706 2.90 7.28 -18.96
C ARG A 706 3.53 5.99 -19.50
N ILE A 707 3.85 5.99 -20.79
CA ILE A 707 4.66 4.94 -21.41
C ILE A 707 6.13 5.35 -21.42
N HIS A 708 7.01 4.37 -21.23
CA HIS A 708 8.44 4.46 -21.47
C HIS A 708 8.78 3.58 -22.68
N SER A 709 9.46 4.19 -23.66
CA SER A 709 9.85 3.54 -24.91
C SER A 709 11.33 3.72 -25.18
N GLN A 710 11.94 2.73 -25.82
CA GLN A 710 13.36 2.72 -26.17
C GLN A 710 13.54 2.22 -27.60
N LYS A 711 14.64 2.63 -28.24
CA LYS A 711 15.09 2.00 -29.47
C LYS A 711 15.61 0.60 -29.11
N CYS A 712 14.97 -0.41 -29.66
CA CYS A 712 15.30 -1.82 -29.46
C CYS A 712 15.62 -2.46 -30.82
N ASP A 713 16.21 -3.64 -30.82
CA ASP A 713 16.35 -4.42 -32.05
C ASP A 713 14.97 -4.76 -32.63
N ALA A 714 14.90 -4.91 -33.96
CA ALA A 714 13.65 -5.16 -34.64
C ALA A 714 13.00 -6.46 -34.10
N PRO A 715 11.69 -6.46 -33.79
CA PRO A 715 11.03 -7.69 -33.37
C PRO A 715 11.12 -8.75 -34.48
N PRO A 716 11.17 -10.04 -34.14
CA PRO A 716 11.05 -11.14 -35.09
C PRO A 716 9.83 -10.99 -35.99
N ALA A 717 9.86 -11.62 -37.16
CA ALA A 717 8.73 -11.62 -38.10
C ALA A 717 7.44 -12.10 -37.41
N ILE A 718 6.34 -11.39 -37.67
CA ILE A 718 5.01 -11.76 -37.14
C ILE A 718 4.65 -13.15 -37.68
N PRO A 719 4.23 -14.11 -36.84
CA PRO A 719 3.79 -15.42 -37.31
C PRO A 719 2.68 -15.29 -38.36
N HIS A 720 2.78 -16.04 -39.47
CA HIS A 720 1.89 -15.90 -40.63
C HIS A 720 0.41 -16.30 -40.36
N ASN A 721 0.12 -16.96 -39.23
CA ASN A 721 -1.22 -17.40 -38.84
C ASN A 721 -1.48 -17.11 -37.35
N LEU A 722 -2.11 -15.97 -37.05
CA LEU A 722 -2.53 -15.61 -35.69
C LEU A 722 -4.05 -15.54 -35.64
N ASN A 723 -4.70 -16.54 -35.02
CA ASN A 723 -6.11 -16.42 -34.69
C ASN A 723 -6.27 -15.73 -33.32
N ALA A 724 -6.48 -14.42 -33.34
CA ALA A 724 -6.66 -13.62 -32.13
C ALA A 724 -8.05 -13.80 -31.47
N GLU A 725 -8.99 -14.51 -32.08
CA GLU A 725 -10.34 -14.72 -31.52
C GLU A 725 -10.30 -15.44 -30.18
N CYS A 726 -9.32 -16.32 -29.95
CA CYS A 726 -9.18 -17.05 -28.69
C CYS A 726 -8.87 -16.15 -27.46
N HIS A 727 -8.47 -14.90 -27.70
CA HIS A 727 -8.19 -13.88 -26.69
C HIS A 727 -9.26 -12.80 -26.58
N ARG A 728 -10.25 -12.79 -27.49
CA ARG A 728 -11.27 -11.73 -27.55
C ARG A 728 -12.46 -12.10 -26.68
N VAL A 729 -12.89 -11.17 -25.83
CA VAL A 729 -14.13 -11.28 -25.07
C VAL A 729 -15.27 -10.68 -25.91
N PRO A 730 -16.32 -11.43 -26.27
CA PRO A 730 -17.48 -10.86 -26.97
C PRO A 730 -18.27 -9.91 -26.05
N GLU A 731 -18.73 -8.77 -26.58
CA GLU A 731 -19.47 -7.77 -25.80
C GLU A 731 -20.75 -8.33 -25.17
N GLU A 732 -21.46 -9.21 -25.87
CA GLU A 732 -22.64 -9.94 -25.36
C GLU A 732 -22.32 -10.73 -24.08
N GLN A 733 -21.11 -11.29 -23.98
CA GLN A 733 -20.69 -12.03 -22.79
C GLN A 733 -20.37 -11.09 -21.62
N VAL A 734 -19.84 -9.89 -21.91
CA VAL A 734 -19.65 -8.84 -20.92
C VAL A 734 -20.99 -8.36 -20.38
N GLN A 735 -21.97 -8.11 -21.26
CA GLN A 735 -23.34 -7.72 -20.88
C GLN A 735 -24.02 -8.79 -20.04
N TYR A 736 -23.89 -10.05 -20.42
CA TYR A 736 -24.42 -11.16 -19.64
C TYR A 736 -23.83 -11.23 -18.23
N ASP A 737 -22.51 -11.13 -18.10
CA ASP A 737 -21.84 -11.13 -16.79
C ASP A 737 -22.18 -9.88 -15.94
N LEU A 738 -22.57 -8.77 -16.58
CA LEU A 738 -23.11 -7.59 -15.90
C LEU A 738 -24.50 -7.85 -15.31
N MET A 739 -25.39 -8.54 -16.02
CA MET A 739 -26.75 -8.88 -15.54
C MET A 739 -26.75 -9.79 -14.32
N LEU A 740 -25.66 -10.54 -14.13
CA LEU A 740 -25.49 -11.53 -13.08
C LEU A 740 -25.02 -10.96 -11.74
N ARG A 741 -24.93 -9.64 -11.64
CA ARG A 741 -24.59 -8.93 -10.39
C ARG A 741 -25.78 -8.89 -9.47
N GLN A 742 -25.55 -9.06 -8.17
CA GLN A 742 -26.58 -8.78 -7.17
C GLN A 742 -26.81 -7.27 -7.09
N ASP A 743 -28.06 -6.87 -7.27
CA ASP A 743 -28.50 -5.48 -7.25
C ASP A 743 -28.30 -4.91 -5.83
N SER A 744 -27.16 -4.27 -5.62
CA SER A 744 -26.75 -3.68 -4.35
C SER A 744 -26.44 -2.20 -4.54
N GLY A 745 -27.37 -1.49 -5.17
CA GLY A 745 -27.35 -0.04 -5.32
C GLY A 745 -26.21 0.52 -6.19
N GLU A 746 -26.34 1.80 -6.55
CA GLU A 746 -25.43 2.52 -7.46
C GLU A 746 -23.96 2.65 -6.97
N LYS A 747 -23.59 2.11 -5.80
CA LYS A 747 -22.23 2.15 -5.24
C LYS A 747 -21.37 0.91 -5.57
N ASP A 748 -21.94 -0.14 -6.19
CA ASP A 748 -21.28 -1.46 -6.33
C ASP A 748 -20.57 -1.75 -7.65
N ASP A 749 -20.52 -0.79 -8.58
CA ASP A 749 -19.94 -0.95 -9.92
C ASP A 749 -18.45 -1.35 -9.98
N MET A 750 -17.73 -1.22 -8.86
CA MET A 750 -16.27 -1.37 -8.77
C MET A 750 -15.82 -2.70 -8.15
N LYS A 751 -16.75 -3.61 -7.83
CA LYS A 751 -16.46 -4.83 -7.05
C LYS A 751 -16.21 -6.10 -7.85
N TYR A 752 -16.38 -6.07 -9.17
CA TYR A 752 -16.30 -7.27 -10.00
C TYR A 752 -15.33 -7.07 -11.15
N TYR A 753 -14.49 -8.08 -11.38
CA TYR A 753 -13.59 -8.17 -12.54
C TYR A 753 -13.92 -9.41 -13.33
N GLN A 754 -13.86 -9.33 -14.65
CA GLN A 754 -14.14 -10.45 -15.53
C GLN A 754 -12.88 -10.83 -16.30
N THR A 755 -12.67 -12.14 -16.40
CA THR A 755 -11.68 -12.76 -17.27
C THR A 755 -12.37 -13.82 -18.10
N TYR A 756 -11.85 -14.08 -19.29
CA TYR A 756 -12.51 -14.93 -20.28
C TYR A 756 -11.46 -15.63 -21.13
N ALA A 757 -11.72 -16.88 -21.49
CA ALA A 757 -10.87 -17.62 -22.41
C ALA A 757 -11.70 -18.55 -23.31
N SER A 758 -11.35 -18.62 -24.58
CA SER A 758 -11.98 -19.58 -25.51
C SER A 758 -11.57 -21.02 -25.18
N LEU A 759 -12.51 -21.96 -25.36
CA LEU A 759 -12.27 -23.40 -25.30
C LEU A 759 -12.04 -24.02 -26.69
N LYS A 760 -12.01 -23.21 -27.75
CA LYS A 760 -11.75 -23.69 -29.13
C LYS A 760 -10.24 -23.81 -29.39
N GLY A 761 -9.83 -24.91 -30.00
CA GLY A 761 -8.44 -25.13 -30.41
C GLY A 761 -7.46 -25.24 -29.22
N VAL A 762 -7.94 -25.71 -28.07
CA VAL A 762 -7.13 -25.86 -26.85
C VAL A 762 -6.14 -27.01 -27.01
N ARG A 763 -4.90 -26.76 -26.62
CA ARG A 763 -3.81 -27.75 -26.55
C ARG A 763 -3.59 -28.25 -25.14
N LYS A 764 -3.60 -27.35 -24.16
CA LYS A 764 -3.30 -27.70 -22.78
C LYS A 764 -4.00 -26.77 -21.80
N ILE A 765 -4.53 -27.32 -20.71
CA ILE A 765 -5.12 -26.58 -19.59
C ILE A 765 -4.34 -26.90 -18.32
N THR A 766 -3.99 -25.86 -17.56
CA THR A 766 -3.36 -25.95 -16.24
C THR A 766 -4.08 -25.05 -15.26
N ALA A 767 -4.00 -25.34 -13.96
CA ALA A 767 -4.69 -24.58 -12.93
C ALA A 767 -3.74 -23.77 -12.03
N SER A 768 -4.27 -22.75 -11.39
CA SER A 768 -3.63 -21.93 -10.37
C SER A 768 -4.33 -22.09 -9.02
N THR A 769 -3.55 -21.95 -7.95
CA THR A 769 -4.01 -21.85 -6.55
C THR A 769 -3.62 -20.50 -5.96
N GLY A 770 -4.28 -20.10 -4.87
CA GLY A 770 -3.88 -18.92 -4.10
C GLY A 770 -2.55 -19.11 -3.36
N ASP A 771 -2.14 -18.08 -2.61
CA ASP A 771 -0.90 -18.10 -1.82
C ASP A 771 -0.96 -17.16 -0.60
N LYS A 772 0.01 -17.27 0.30
CA LYS A 772 0.11 -16.42 1.49
C LYS A 772 0.35 -14.97 1.08
N GLY A 773 -0.51 -14.06 1.55
CA GLY A 773 -0.45 -12.63 1.22
C GLY A 773 -1.33 -12.21 0.05
N TYR A 774 -2.07 -13.16 -0.56
CA TYR A 774 -3.14 -12.89 -1.52
C TYR A 774 -4.52 -13.05 -0.86
N LEU A 775 -5.56 -12.49 -1.50
CA LEU A 775 -6.95 -12.61 -1.04
C LEU A 775 -7.46 -14.05 -1.02
N ARG A 776 -6.99 -14.89 -1.95
CA ARG A 776 -7.32 -16.31 -2.00
C ARG A 776 -6.19 -17.11 -1.37
N SER A 777 -6.54 -18.00 -0.45
CA SER A 777 -5.60 -18.90 0.19
C SER A 777 -5.13 -20.01 -0.76
N LYS A 778 -4.04 -20.71 -0.40
CA LYS A 778 -3.51 -21.88 -1.14
C LYS A 778 -4.48 -23.06 -1.27
N HIS A 779 -5.61 -23.03 -0.57
CA HIS A 779 -6.62 -24.09 -0.56
C HIS A 779 -7.65 -23.94 -1.68
N TRP A 780 -7.68 -22.80 -2.37
CA TRP A 780 -8.67 -22.52 -3.41
C TRP A 780 -8.02 -22.50 -4.79
N ILE A 781 -8.75 -23.01 -5.78
CA ILE A 781 -8.42 -22.83 -7.19
C ILE A 781 -8.77 -21.40 -7.56
N THR A 782 -7.83 -20.69 -8.19
CA THR A 782 -8.00 -19.24 -8.46
C THR A 782 -8.11 -18.93 -9.95
N GLY A 783 -7.68 -19.84 -10.82
CA GLY A 783 -7.72 -19.61 -12.27
C GLY A 783 -7.20 -20.79 -13.08
N LEU A 784 -7.34 -20.70 -14.39
CA LEU A 784 -6.82 -21.64 -15.39
C LEU A 784 -5.96 -20.90 -16.42
N LYS A 785 -4.93 -21.57 -16.90
CA LYS A 785 -4.11 -21.16 -18.04
C LYS A 785 -4.33 -22.13 -19.20
N ILE A 786 -4.67 -21.58 -20.35
CA ILE A 786 -5.07 -22.30 -21.55
C ILE A 786 -4.08 -22.01 -22.67
N ASP A 787 -3.34 -23.04 -23.11
CA ASP A 787 -2.47 -22.99 -24.28
C ASP A 787 -3.26 -23.45 -25.52
N TYR A 788 -3.01 -22.85 -26.67
CA TYR A 788 -3.74 -23.13 -27.92
C TYR A 788 -2.86 -23.76 -29.00
N TYR A 789 -3.49 -24.44 -29.95
CA TYR A 789 -2.84 -24.88 -31.20
C TYR A 789 -2.77 -23.76 -32.25
N ASN A 790 -3.78 -22.89 -32.28
CA ASN A 790 -3.95 -21.83 -33.28
C ASN A 790 -3.33 -20.47 -32.87
N HIS A 791 -2.75 -20.37 -31.67
CA HIS A 791 -2.11 -19.16 -31.18
C HIS A 791 -0.91 -19.46 -30.26
N PRO A 792 0.24 -18.80 -30.43
CA PRO A 792 1.47 -19.09 -29.67
C PRO A 792 1.46 -18.59 -28.22
N THR A 793 0.58 -17.65 -27.88
CA THR A 793 0.43 -17.09 -26.53
C THR A 793 -0.80 -17.66 -25.83
N PRO A 794 -0.68 -18.08 -24.55
CA PRO A 794 -1.81 -18.61 -23.77
C PRO A 794 -2.78 -17.54 -23.26
N SER A 795 -3.99 -17.99 -22.91
CA SER A 795 -4.99 -17.19 -22.18
C SER A 795 -5.00 -17.57 -20.70
N VAL A 796 -5.32 -16.60 -19.85
CA VAL A 796 -5.56 -16.81 -18.41
C VAL A 796 -7.01 -16.43 -18.12
N VAL A 797 -7.73 -17.31 -17.43
CA VAL A 797 -9.06 -17.08 -16.89
C VAL A 797 -9.01 -17.27 -15.37
N GLY A 798 -9.64 -16.38 -14.60
CA GLY A 798 -9.40 -16.20 -13.17
C GLY A 798 -8.06 -15.50 -12.89
N GLN A 799 -7.48 -15.80 -11.73
CA GLN A 799 -6.21 -15.25 -11.26
C GLN A 799 -5.09 -16.29 -11.33
N TRP A 800 -3.97 -15.93 -11.96
CA TRP A 800 -2.78 -16.77 -12.07
C TRP A 800 -1.74 -16.41 -11.01
N ILE A 801 -1.89 -16.98 -9.82
CA ILE A 801 -1.07 -16.67 -8.63
C ILE A 801 0.04 -17.70 -8.48
N ARG A 802 -0.32 -18.98 -8.30
CA ARG A 802 0.64 -20.06 -8.09
C ARG A 802 0.23 -21.30 -8.90
N PRO A 803 1.07 -21.79 -9.83
CA PRO A 803 0.72 -22.93 -10.67
C PRO A 803 0.53 -24.21 -9.82
N LEU A 804 -0.53 -24.96 -10.13
CA LEU A 804 -0.79 -26.26 -9.54
C LEU A 804 0.04 -27.34 -10.27
N SER A 805 1.14 -27.76 -9.67
CA SER A 805 2.15 -28.61 -10.32
C SER A 805 1.68 -30.03 -10.68
N ASN A 806 0.61 -30.52 -10.06
CA ASN A 806 0.23 -31.94 -10.10
C ASN A 806 -0.91 -32.27 -11.08
N ALA A 807 -1.45 -31.28 -11.81
CA ALA A 807 -2.59 -31.50 -12.70
C ALA A 807 -2.48 -30.64 -13.97
N ALA A 808 -2.48 -31.30 -15.13
CA ALA A 808 -2.55 -30.68 -16.44
C ALA A 808 -3.38 -31.56 -17.39
N LEU A 809 -4.28 -30.94 -18.15
CA LEU A 809 -5.04 -31.60 -19.21
C LEU A 809 -4.36 -31.28 -20.55
N ARG A 810 -4.07 -32.29 -21.37
CA ARG A 810 -3.54 -32.12 -22.73
C ARG A 810 -4.57 -32.68 -23.71
N LEU A 811 -4.87 -31.92 -24.76
CA LEU A 811 -5.87 -32.26 -25.76
C LEU A 811 -5.17 -32.47 -27.11
N SER A 812 -5.66 -33.42 -27.89
CA SER A 812 -5.23 -33.66 -29.27
C SER A 812 -5.80 -32.61 -30.22
N PRO A 813 -5.20 -32.36 -31.41
CA PRO A 813 -5.79 -31.46 -32.39
C PRO A 813 -7.21 -31.92 -32.78
N GLY A 814 -8.21 -31.03 -32.65
CA GLY A 814 -9.62 -31.33 -32.93
C GLY A 814 -10.40 -31.96 -31.78
N GLU A 815 -9.75 -32.24 -30.64
CA GLU A 815 -10.43 -32.66 -29.42
C GLU A 815 -11.09 -31.45 -28.73
N GLU A 816 -12.36 -31.59 -28.32
CA GLU A 816 -13.15 -30.51 -27.74
C GLU A 816 -13.55 -30.81 -26.28
N VAL A 817 -13.75 -29.75 -25.50
CA VAL A 817 -14.23 -29.87 -24.12
C VAL A 817 -15.73 -30.12 -24.12
N ILE A 818 -16.15 -31.30 -23.68
CA ILE A 818 -17.56 -31.71 -23.64
C ILE A 818 -18.24 -31.42 -22.31
N SER A 819 -17.49 -31.31 -21.21
CA SER A 819 -18.08 -30.99 -19.92
C SER A 819 -17.13 -30.29 -18.96
N ILE A 820 -17.68 -29.36 -18.19
CA ILE A 820 -16.99 -28.67 -17.08
C ILE A 820 -17.88 -28.78 -15.85
N THR A 821 -17.33 -29.30 -14.76
CA THR A 821 -17.98 -29.35 -13.44
C THR A 821 -17.18 -28.49 -12.47
N VAL A 822 -17.84 -27.60 -11.75
CA VAL A 822 -17.24 -26.67 -10.80
C VAL A 822 -17.82 -26.94 -9.43
N TRP A 823 -16.96 -27.01 -8.41
CA TRP A 823 -17.38 -27.06 -7.01
C TRP A 823 -16.98 -25.78 -6.30
N VAL A 824 -17.96 -25.15 -5.66
CA VAL A 824 -17.82 -23.92 -4.90
C VAL A 824 -17.91 -24.26 -3.41
N GLY A 825 -16.85 -23.97 -2.66
CA GLY A 825 -16.80 -24.15 -1.22
C GLY A 825 -17.52 -23.01 -0.50
N LEU A 826 -18.28 -23.37 0.55
CA LEU A 826 -18.96 -22.43 1.42
C LEU A 826 -18.05 -22.11 2.62
N ASP A 827 -17.63 -20.85 2.74
CA ASP A 827 -17.04 -20.34 3.99
C ASP A 827 -18.17 -20.04 4.98
N ALA A 828 -17.93 -20.26 6.28
CA ALA A 828 -18.91 -20.22 7.37
C ALA A 828 -19.69 -18.89 7.55
N TRP A 829 -19.39 -17.85 6.77
CA TRP A 829 -20.07 -16.54 6.80
C TRP A 829 -21.08 -16.32 5.67
N ILE A 830 -21.05 -17.09 4.58
CA ILE A 830 -21.89 -16.86 3.36
C ILE A 830 -23.29 -17.53 3.47
N SER A 831 -23.60 -18.16 4.61
CA SER A 831 -24.76 -19.03 4.79
C SER A 831 -26.13 -18.35 4.84
N GLN A 832 -26.25 -17.04 4.54
CA GLN A 832 -27.53 -16.31 4.67
C GLN A 832 -28.36 -16.25 3.37
N SER A 833 -27.84 -16.70 2.22
CA SER A 833 -28.63 -16.79 0.97
C SER A 833 -28.13 -17.93 0.04
N PRO A 834 -28.72 -19.14 0.14
CA PRO A 834 -28.42 -20.29 -0.73
C PRO A 834 -28.57 -19.98 -2.23
N GLU A 835 -29.40 -19.00 -2.58
CA GLU A 835 -29.72 -18.57 -3.94
C GLU A 835 -28.53 -17.95 -4.70
N SER A 836 -27.47 -17.54 -3.98
CA SER A 836 -26.37 -16.78 -4.60
C SER A 836 -25.27 -17.64 -5.23
N SER A 837 -25.12 -18.94 -4.90
CA SER A 837 -24.12 -19.87 -5.49
C SER A 837 -22.68 -19.34 -5.61
N THR A 838 -22.33 -18.31 -4.85
CA THR A 838 -21.03 -17.65 -4.91
C THR A 838 -20.16 -18.09 -3.74
N GLY A 839 -18.87 -18.26 -3.97
CA GLY A 839 -17.92 -18.70 -2.95
C GLY A 839 -16.55 -18.92 -3.55
N ASN A 840 -15.67 -19.58 -2.80
CA ASN A 840 -14.33 -19.88 -3.28
C ASN A 840 -14.31 -21.21 -4.05
N ILE A 841 -13.54 -21.30 -5.14
CA ILE A 841 -13.57 -22.47 -6.02
C ILE A 841 -12.72 -23.58 -5.41
N ALA A 842 -13.37 -24.68 -5.04
CA ALA A 842 -12.75 -25.82 -4.39
C ALA A 842 -12.11 -26.79 -5.40
N ALA A 843 -12.82 -27.04 -6.50
CA ALA A 843 -12.37 -27.94 -7.55
C ALA A 843 -12.99 -27.60 -8.91
N ILE A 844 -12.30 -27.98 -9.98
CA ILE A 844 -12.80 -27.93 -11.36
C ILE A 844 -12.48 -29.27 -12.03
N TRP A 845 -13.48 -29.89 -12.63
CA TRP A 845 -13.34 -31.10 -13.40
C TRP A 845 -13.70 -30.83 -14.86
N ILE A 846 -12.77 -31.12 -15.77
CA ILE A 846 -12.94 -30.98 -17.22
C ILE A 846 -12.89 -32.36 -17.88
N ASN A 847 -13.78 -32.62 -18.82
CA ASN A 847 -13.86 -33.85 -19.63
C ASN A 847 -13.97 -33.50 -21.11
N THR A 848 -13.30 -34.28 -21.95
CA THR A 848 -13.36 -34.20 -23.43
C THR A 848 -13.95 -35.47 -24.06
N GLY A 849 -14.28 -36.49 -23.24
CA GLY A 849 -14.70 -37.81 -23.70
C GLY A 849 -13.54 -38.78 -23.91
N VAL A 850 -12.35 -38.26 -24.24
CA VAL A 850 -11.10 -39.02 -24.37
C VAL A 850 -10.21 -38.82 -23.14
N HIS A 851 -10.04 -37.57 -22.73
CA HIS A 851 -9.22 -37.17 -21.60
C HIS A 851 -10.04 -36.51 -20.51
N ARG A 852 -9.57 -36.66 -19.27
CA ARG A 852 -10.22 -36.13 -18.09
C ARG A 852 -9.19 -35.56 -17.13
N ALA A 853 -9.45 -34.38 -16.57
CA ALA A 853 -8.62 -33.79 -15.52
C ALA A 853 -9.47 -33.25 -14.39
N THR A 854 -9.00 -33.46 -13.17
CA THR A 854 -9.56 -32.87 -11.95
C THR A 854 -8.50 -31.96 -11.33
N PHE A 855 -8.83 -30.68 -11.25
CA PHE A 855 -8.04 -29.66 -10.56
C PHE A 855 -8.65 -29.45 -9.19
N ALA A 856 -8.01 -29.96 -8.14
CA ALA A 856 -8.48 -29.83 -6.76
C ALA A 856 -7.29 -29.69 -5.81
N THR A 857 -7.53 -29.10 -4.64
CA THR A 857 -6.54 -29.00 -3.55
C THR A 857 -6.78 -30.11 -2.51
N GLN A 858 -5.80 -30.35 -1.62
CA GLN A 858 -5.82 -31.45 -0.64
C GLN A 858 -6.97 -31.39 0.38
N THR A 859 -7.63 -30.24 0.51
CA THR A 859 -8.70 -29.99 1.50
C THR A 859 -10.12 -30.21 0.96
N PHE A 860 -10.28 -30.62 -0.30
CA PHE A 860 -11.61 -30.83 -0.88
C PHE A 860 -12.28 -32.10 -0.36
N GLN A 861 -13.39 -31.95 0.37
CA GLN A 861 -14.35 -33.01 0.69
C GLN A 861 -15.67 -32.69 -0.02
N THR A 862 -16.20 -33.64 -0.78
CA THR A 862 -17.35 -33.44 -1.70
C THR A 862 -18.66 -33.04 -1.02
N GLY A 863 -18.80 -33.25 0.30
CA GLY A 863 -20.08 -33.07 1.01
C GLY A 863 -20.44 -31.64 1.46
N ALA A 864 -19.56 -30.64 1.30
CA ALA A 864 -19.77 -29.28 1.79
C ALA A 864 -19.65 -28.19 0.69
N ALA A 865 -19.89 -28.56 -0.58
CA ALA A 865 -19.69 -27.66 -1.72
C ALA A 865 -20.90 -27.67 -2.67
N ILE A 866 -21.26 -26.48 -3.19
CA ILE A 866 -22.26 -26.34 -4.25
C ILE A 866 -21.63 -26.79 -5.57
N GLN A 867 -22.31 -27.65 -6.32
CA GLN A 867 -21.82 -28.18 -7.60
C GLN A 867 -22.60 -27.57 -8.77
N SER A 868 -21.88 -26.99 -9.73
CA SER A 868 -22.45 -26.55 -11.02
C SER A 868 -21.85 -27.37 -12.16
N GLN A 869 -22.69 -27.90 -13.05
CA GLN A 869 -22.26 -28.74 -14.18
C GLN A 869 -22.71 -28.18 -15.52
N TYR A 870 -21.74 -28.00 -16.42
CA TYR A 870 -21.92 -27.57 -17.80
C TYR A 870 -21.56 -28.74 -18.73
N LEU A 871 -22.42 -29.05 -19.69
CA LEU A 871 -22.19 -30.10 -20.69
C LEU A 871 -22.52 -29.55 -22.08
N SER A 872 -21.74 -29.94 -23.08
CA SER A 872 -22.17 -29.86 -24.48
C SER A 872 -23.33 -30.82 -24.70
N ASP A 873 -24.31 -30.41 -25.49
CA ASP A 873 -25.43 -31.24 -25.93
C ASP A 873 -25.49 -31.27 -27.46
N THR A 874 -26.46 -31.98 -28.04
CA THR A 874 -26.63 -32.12 -29.49
C THR A 874 -26.81 -30.80 -30.22
N ASP A 875 -27.27 -29.78 -29.50
CA ASP A 875 -27.64 -28.48 -30.06
C ASP A 875 -26.78 -27.34 -29.51
N GLU A 876 -25.88 -27.63 -28.59
CA GLU A 876 -25.16 -26.64 -27.79
C GLU A 876 -23.71 -27.08 -27.54
N GLU A 877 -22.75 -26.25 -27.96
CA GLU A 877 -21.32 -26.47 -27.72
C GLU A 877 -20.79 -25.57 -26.59
N LEU A 878 -19.80 -26.08 -25.85
CA LEU A 878 -19.05 -25.28 -24.87
C LEU A 878 -17.95 -24.49 -25.60
N THR A 879 -18.16 -23.19 -25.77
CA THR A 879 -17.27 -22.37 -26.62
C THR A 879 -16.20 -21.62 -25.84
N ALA A 880 -16.45 -21.32 -24.57
CA ALA A 880 -15.55 -20.54 -23.73
C ALA A 880 -15.83 -20.76 -22.23
N ILE A 881 -14.99 -20.15 -21.41
CA ILE A 881 -15.17 -20.05 -19.96
C ILE A 881 -15.07 -18.58 -19.55
N SER A 882 -16.00 -18.13 -18.71
CA SER A 882 -16.00 -16.81 -18.10
C SER A 882 -15.83 -16.95 -16.59
N TRP A 883 -15.02 -16.07 -16.01
CA TRP A 883 -14.73 -16.06 -14.58
C TRP A 883 -14.80 -14.64 -14.06
N VAL A 884 -15.77 -14.41 -13.17
CA VAL A 884 -15.99 -13.14 -12.49
C VAL A 884 -15.43 -13.26 -11.07
N VAL A 885 -14.53 -12.35 -10.72
CA VAL A 885 -13.81 -12.33 -9.44
C VAL A 885 -14.28 -11.11 -8.65
N SER A 886 -14.60 -11.30 -7.36
CA SER A 886 -14.87 -10.26 -6.38
C SER A 886 -13.92 -10.33 -5.18
N ALA A 887 -14.04 -9.42 -4.21
CA ALA A 887 -13.25 -9.49 -2.98
C ALA A 887 -13.52 -10.79 -2.19
N ASP A 888 -14.77 -11.23 -2.18
CA ASP A 888 -15.27 -12.22 -1.23
C ASP A 888 -15.62 -13.56 -1.89
N SER A 889 -15.87 -13.54 -3.20
CA SER A 889 -16.31 -14.73 -3.94
C SER A 889 -15.86 -14.75 -5.40
N ASP A 890 -15.85 -15.94 -5.98
CA ASP A 890 -15.60 -16.21 -7.38
C ASP A 890 -16.85 -16.83 -8.02
N ARG A 891 -17.09 -16.48 -9.29
CA ARG A 891 -18.16 -17.06 -10.09
C ARG A 891 -17.60 -17.53 -11.42
N ILE A 892 -17.73 -18.83 -11.68
CA ILE A 892 -17.33 -19.45 -12.93
C ILE A 892 -18.58 -19.85 -13.71
N ARG A 893 -18.53 -19.66 -15.03
CA ARG A 893 -19.47 -20.31 -15.95
C ARG A 893 -18.80 -20.75 -17.25
N ALA A 894 -19.35 -21.79 -17.86
CA ALA A 894 -19.02 -22.11 -19.25
C ALA A 894 -19.97 -21.37 -20.19
N VAL A 895 -19.43 -20.82 -21.27
CA VAL A 895 -20.24 -20.18 -22.31
C VAL A 895 -20.75 -21.26 -23.25
N ILE A 896 -22.07 -21.35 -23.34
CA ILE A 896 -22.78 -22.28 -24.20
C ILE A 896 -23.24 -21.52 -25.44
N SER A 897 -23.03 -22.09 -26.63
CA SER A 897 -23.50 -21.49 -27.88
C SER A 897 -24.21 -22.54 -28.73
N PRO A 898 -25.26 -22.16 -29.49
CA PRO A 898 -25.98 -23.09 -30.32
C PRO A 898 -25.07 -23.65 -31.43
N TYR A 899 -25.21 -24.95 -31.69
CA TYR A 899 -24.51 -25.62 -32.78
C TYR A 899 -25.03 -25.11 -34.13
N ARG A 900 -24.14 -24.88 -35.10
CA ARG A 900 -24.47 -24.26 -36.40
C ARG A 900 -25.64 -25.01 -37.09
N ASN A 901 -26.65 -24.27 -37.56
CA ASN A 901 -27.79 -24.71 -38.39
C ASN A 901 -28.99 -25.42 -37.70
N GLN A 902 -29.29 -25.14 -36.43
CA GLN A 902 -30.43 -25.77 -35.73
C GLN A 902 -31.66 -24.85 -35.55
N ARG A 903 -32.85 -25.47 -35.44
CA ARG A 903 -34.14 -24.77 -35.23
C ARG A 903 -34.20 -24.14 -33.83
N PRO A 904 -34.68 -22.88 -33.69
CA PRO A 904 -34.80 -22.23 -32.39
C PRO A 904 -35.80 -23.00 -31.51
N ARG A 905 -35.45 -23.25 -30.24
CA ARG A 905 -36.32 -23.91 -29.25
C ARG A 905 -36.71 -22.91 -28.17
N THR A 906 -37.96 -22.96 -27.73
CA THR A 906 -38.51 -22.06 -26.71
C THR A 906 -38.52 -22.76 -25.36
N LEU A 907 -38.06 -22.08 -24.31
CA LEU A 907 -38.11 -22.53 -22.92
C LEU A 907 -39.26 -21.80 -22.21
N GLU A 908 -40.17 -22.54 -21.61
CA GLU A 908 -41.29 -21.97 -20.85
C GLU A 908 -41.36 -22.55 -19.43
N PRO A 909 -41.42 -21.72 -18.37
CA PRO A 909 -41.30 -20.26 -18.43
C PRO A 909 -39.93 -19.83 -18.94
N THR A 910 -39.84 -18.63 -19.52
CA THR A 910 -38.54 -18.07 -19.91
C THR A 910 -37.62 -18.04 -18.69
N PRO A 911 -36.45 -18.71 -18.70
CA PRO A 911 -35.57 -18.74 -17.54
C PRO A 911 -35.15 -17.32 -17.17
N THR A 912 -35.01 -17.01 -15.89
CA THR A 912 -34.37 -15.76 -15.44
C THR A 912 -32.84 -15.94 -15.46
N PRO A 913 -32.05 -14.87 -15.66
CA PRO A 913 -30.59 -14.97 -15.56
C PRO A 913 -30.19 -15.55 -14.19
N PRO A 914 -29.28 -16.55 -14.11
CA PRO A 914 -28.46 -17.13 -15.19
C PRO A 914 -29.14 -18.21 -16.04
N TYR A 915 -29.38 -17.91 -17.32
CA TYR A 915 -29.90 -18.84 -18.34
C TYR A 915 -29.04 -20.09 -18.59
N ASP A 916 -27.73 -20.03 -18.35
CA ASP A 916 -26.76 -21.09 -18.63
C ASP A 916 -26.69 -22.16 -17.52
N ARG A 917 -27.44 -21.99 -16.43
CA ARG A 917 -27.54 -22.94 -15.31
C ARG A 917 -28.76 -23.82 -15.37
N VAL A 918 -29.19 -24.14 -16.59
CA VAL A 918 -30.34 -24.98 -16.85
C VAL A 918 -29.89 -26.27 -17.49
N ARG A 919 -30.32 -27.40 -16.92
CA ARG A 919 -30.11 -28.73 -17.48
C ARG A 919 -31.32 -29.13 -18.32
N LYS A 920 -31.10 -29.36 -19.61
CA LYS A 920 -32.14 -29.83 -20.55
C LYS A 920 -32.16 -31.36 -20.58
N LEU A 921 -33.35 -31.93 -20.52
CA LEU A 921 -33.61 -33.37 -20.62
C LEU A 921 -34.65 -33.60 -21.73
N TYR A 922 -34.19 -34.13 -22.86
CA TYR A 922 -35.06 -34.37 -24.02
C TYR A 922 -35.77 -35.71 -23.94
N PHE A 923 -36.98 -35.80 -24.50
CA PHE A 923 -37.71 -37.07 -24.60
C PHE A 923 -37.21 -37.95 -25.75
N MET A 924 -36.43 -37.38 -26.66
CA MET A 924 -35.70 -38.10 -27.70
C MET A 924 -34.21 -37.78 -27.59
N GLY A 925 -33.40 -38.78 -27.25
CA GLY A 925 -31.94 -38.65 -27.20
C GLY A 925 -31.33 -38.96 -28.57
N GLN A 926 -30.26 -38.27 -28.94
CA GLN A 926 -29.56 -38.49 -30.21
C GLN A 926 -28.32 -39.35 -30.02
N GLU A 927 -28.14 -40.38 -30.85
CA GLU A 927 -26.93 -41.21 -30.90
C GLU A 927 -26.15 -40.83 -32.17
N GLY A 928 -25.18 -39.92 -32.06
CA GLY A 928 -24.42 -39.41 -33.20
C GLY A 928 -25.29 -38.79 -34.31
N TYR A 929 -24.81 -38.81 -35.55
CA TYR A 929 -25.45 -38.10 -36.67
C TYR A 929 -26.73 -38.76 -37.24
N ALA A 930 -27.17 -39.94 -36.79
CA ALA A 930 -28.14 -40.73 -37.59
C ALA A 930 -29.37 -41.36 -36.89
N GLN A 931 -29.56 -41.33 -35.56
CA GLN A 931 -30.82 -41.85 -34.99
C GLN A 931 -31.22 -41.21 -33.65
N ARG A 932 -32.43 -40.63 -33.61
CA ARG A 932 -33.09 -40.17 -32.37
C ARG A 932 -33.80 -41.35 -31.72
N LYS A 933 -33.41 -41.76 -30.52
CA LYS A 933 -34.06 -42.83 -29.74
C LYS A 933 -34.83 -42.25 -28.56
N LYS A 934 -36.05 -42.77 -28.37
CA LYS A 934 -37.03 -42.26 -27.40
C LYS A 934 -36.67 -42.69 -25.97
N ILE A 935 -37.08 -41.87 -25.00
CA ILE A 935 -37.07 -42.22 -23.58
C ILE A 935 -37.91 -43.49 -23.35
N VAL A 936 -37.39 -44.42 -22.55
CA VAL A 936 -38.08 -45.65 -22.12
C VAL A 936 -38.36 -45.67 -20.64
N LYS A 937 -37.62 -44.88 -19.84
CA LYS A 937 -37.81 -44.81 -18.38
C LYS A 937 -37.37 -43.46 -17.83
N ALA A 938 -38.14 -42.90 -16.91
CA ALA A 938 -37.73 -41.78 -16.05
C ALA A 938 -37.68 -42.25 -14.60
N THR A 939 -36.62 -41.90 -13.87
CA THR A 939 -36.38 -42.26 -12.48
C THR A 939 -36.15 -41.00 -11.65
N ALA A 940 -36.96 -40.78 -10.63
CA ALA A 940 -36.74 -39.77 -9.61
C ALA A 940 -35.97 -40.36 -8.41
N TYR A 941 -35.06 -39.56 -7.87
CA TYR A 941 -34.27 -39.82 -6.68
C TYR A 941 -34.84 -38.96 -5.56
N ILE A 942 -35.12 -39.57 -4.41
CA ILE A 942 -35.86 -38.95 -3.33
C ILE A 942 -35.00 -38.96 -2.07
N TYR A 943 -34.87 -37.80 -1.45
CA TYR A 943 -34.22 -37.60 -0.16
C TYR A 943 -35.15 -36.75 0.71
N ASP A 944 -35.40 -37.20 1.94
CA ASP A 944 -36.29 -36.55 2.90
C ASP A 944 -37.66 -36.13 2.31
N ARG A 945 -38.31 -37.07 1.61
CA ARG A 945 -39.61 -36.87 0.93
C ARG A 945 -39.64 -35.81 -0.18
N GLN A 946 -38.48 -35.36 -0.64
CA GLN A 946 -38.31 -34.39 -1.73
C GLN A 946 -37.56 -35.02 -2.90
N LEU A 947 -37.90 -34.63 -4.13
CA LEU A 947 -37.13 -35.03 -5.30
C LEU A 947 -35.81 -34.25 -5.31
N CYS A 948 -34.71 -34.96 -5.14
CA CYS A 948 -33.35 -34.41 -5.17
C CYS A 948 -32.67 -34.62 -6.54
N GLY A 949 -33.12 -35.59 -7.34
CA GLY A 949 -32.58 -35.84 -8.68
C GLY A 949 -33.57 -36.53 -9.63
N LEU A 950 -33.31 -36.42 -10.93
CA LEU A 950 -34.11 -37.00 -12.01
C LEU A 950 -33.19 -37.58 -13.09
N LYS A 951 -33.54 -38.77 -13.60
CA LYS A 951 -32.76 -39.51 -14.61
C LYS A 951 -33.65 -40.09 -15.70
N PHE A 952 -33.34 -39.80 -16.95
CA PHE A 952 -33.95 -40.38 -18.14
C PHE A 952 -33.06 -41.48 -18.72
N THR A 953 -33.67 -42.61 -19.07
CA THR A 953 -33.03 -43.73 -19.76
C THR A 953 -33.69 -43.88 -21.13
N TYR A 954 -32.87 -43.92 -22.18
CA TYR A 954 -33.31 -44.02 -23.57
C TYR A 954 -33.25 -45.46 -24.07
N ALA A 955 -33.97 -45.77 -25.16
CA ALA A 955 -33.95 -47.09 -25.78
C ALA A 955 -32.55 -47.54 -26.27
N SER A 956 -31.59 -46.61 -26.42
CA SER A 956 -30.17 -46.86 -26.70
C SER A 956 -29.36 -47.33 -25.49
N THR A 957 -29.96 -47.45 -24.29
CA THR A 957 -29.27 -47.57 -22.99
C THR A 957 -28.53 -46.30 -22.53
N HIS A 958 -28.50 -45.25 -23.36
CA HIS A 958 -28.01 -43.93 -22.96
C HIS A 958 -28.84 -43.37 -21.79
N GLN A 959 -28.21 -42.58 -20.92
CA GLN A 959 -28.83 -42.02 -19.73
C GLN A 959 -28.49 -40.53 -19.59
N ALA A 960 -29.49 -39.70 -19.34
CA ALA A 960 -29.34 -38.28 -19.00
C ALA A 960 -29.87 -38.05 -17.58
N ALA A 961 -29.19 -37.27 -16.75
CA ALA A 961 -29.60 -37.02 -15.37
C ALA A 961 -29.36 -35.57 -14.94
N VAL A 962 -30.07 -35.16 -13.87
CA VAL A 962 -29.98 -33.87 -13.19
C VAL A 962 -30.22 -34.04 -11.68
N GLY A 963 -29.64 -33.17 -10.85
CA GLY A 963 -29.76 -33.21 -9.40
C GLY A 963 -28.89 -34.29 -8.73
N ASP A 964 -29.08 -34.50 -7.43
CA ASP A 964 -28.36 -35.51 -6.65
C ASP A 964 -28.93 -36.90 -6.91
N ILE A 965 -28.12 -37.76 -7.52
CA ILE A 965 -28.45 -39.16 -7.81
C ILE A 965 -27.63 -40.15 -6.98
N ARG A 966 -26.76 -39.66 -6.09
CA ARG A 966 -25.82 -40.47 -5.30
C ARG A 966 -26.31 -40.65 -3.87
N ASP A 967 -26.71 -39.58 -3.21
CA ASP A 967 -27.15 -39.58 -1.82
C ASP A 967 -28.69 -39.52 -1.72
N CYS A 968 -29.37 -40.58 -2.19
CA CYS A 968 -30.83 -40.70 -2.14
C CYS A 968 -31.29 -41.75 -1.12
N MET A 969 -32.40 -41.51 -0.42
CA MET A 969 -33.03 -42.50 0.48
C MET A 969 -33.89 -43.51 -0.28
N SER A 970 -34.58 -43.07 -1.33
CA SER A 970 -35.46 -43.93 -2.13
C SER A 970 -35.48 -43.49 -3.61
N ARG A 971 -36.01 -44.36 -4.48
CA ARG A 971 -36.10 -44.12 -5.93
C ARG A 971 -37.46 -44.57 -6.44
N GLN A 972 -38.07 -43.76 -7.30
CA GLN A 972 -39.28 -44.13 -8.02
C GLN A 972 -39.04 -44.02 -9.52
N SER A 973 -39.68 -44.87 -10.32
CA SER A 973 -39.55 -44.82 -11.78
C SER A 973 -40.87 -45.02 -12.49
N VAL A 974 -40.97 -44.43 -13.67
CA VAL A 974 -42.07 -44.61 -14.62
C VAL A 974 -41.53 -45.06 -15.97
N ASP A 975 -42.20 -46.03 -16.59
CA ASP A 975 -41.80 -46.61 -17.87
C ASP A 975 -42.66 -46.07 -19.03
N PHE A 976 -41.98 -45.73 -20.12
CA PHE A 976 -42.58 -45.24 -21.36
C PHE A 976 -42.47 -46.30 -22.46
N PHE A 977 -43.55 -46.52 -23.20
CA PHE A 977 -43.59 -47.47 -24.30
C PHE A 977 -43.25 -46.78 -25.63
N ARG A 978 -42.90 -47.56 -26.66
CA ARG A 978 -42.50 -47.01 -27.96
C ARG A 978 -43.53 -46.05 -28.57
N ASP A 979 -44.82 -46.32 -28.40
CA ASP A 979 -45.92 -45.52 -28.98
C ASP A 979 -46.38 -44.33 -28.11
N ASP A 980 -45.73 -44.08 -26.96
CA ASP A 980 -46.17 -43.07 -25.98
C ASP A 980 -45.73 -41.65 -26.35
N ALA A 981 -46.61 -40.76 -26.78
CA ALA A 981 -46.25 -39.35 -26.97
C ALA A 981 -46.39 -38.59 -25.65
N ILE A 982 -45.30 -38.04 -25.12
CA ILE A 982 -45.34 -37.14 -23.97
C ILE A 982 -45.84 -35.78 -24.49
N ILE A 983 -47.00 -35.35 -23.99
CA ILE A 983 -47.71 -34.16 -24.50
C ILE A 983 -47.77 -33.02 -23.48
N GLY A 984 -47.50 -33.30 -22.20
CA GLY A 984 -47.56 -32.31 -21.13
C GLY A 984 -46.76 -32.72 -19.89
N LEU A 985 -46.55 -31.76 -19.00
CA LEU A 985 -45.84 -31.90 -17.73
C LEU A 985 -46.52 -31.04 -16.66
N SER A 986 -46.76 -31.61 -15.48
CA SER A 986 -47.12 -30.87 -14.27
C SER A 986 -46.11 -31.17 -13.17
N ALA A 987 -45.86 -30.19 -12.30
CA ALA A 987 -44.93 -30.31 -11.19
C ALA A 987 -45.55 -29.72 -9.94
N LYS A 988 -45.43 -30.41 -8.80
CA LYS A 988 -45.91 -29.94 -7.50
C LYS A 988 -44.71 -29.52 -6.66
N ILE A 989 -44.76 -28.29 -6.15
CA ILE A 989 -43.71 -27.66 -5.34
C ILE A 989 -44.29 -27.33 -3.96
N SER A 990 -43.53 -27.61 -2.90
CA SER A 990 -43.88 -27.27 -1.52
C SER A 990 -42.75 -26.46 -0.90
N GLY A 991 -42.98 -25.18 -0.62
CA GLY A 991 -41.90 -24.24 -0.30
C GLY A 991 -40.92 -24.11 -1.48
N THR A 992 -39.65 -24.46 -1.26
CA THR A 992 -38.61 -24.52 -2.31
C THR A 992 -38.36 -25.94 -2.85
N ALA A 993 -39.09 -26.95 -2.35
CA ALA A 993 -38.86 -28.35 -2.65
C ALA A 993 -39.75 -28.88 -3.79
N LEU A 994 -39.16 -29.56 -4.77
CA LEU A 994 -39.91 -30.31 -5.77
C LEU A 994 -40.38 -31.62 -5.14
N VAL A 995 -41.69 -31.86 -5.14
CA VAL A 995 -42.25 -33.02 -4.43
C VAL A 995 -42.99 -34.00 -5.32
N GLU A 996 -43.43 -33.58 -6.51
CA GLU A 996 -43.99 -34.48 -7.52
C GLU A 996 -43.74 -33.94 -8.93
N ILE A 997 -43.43 -34.82 -9.88
CA ILE A 997 -43.44 -34.54 -11.32
C ILE A 997 -44.42 -35.51 -11.99
N GLN A 998 -45.34 -35.01 -12.80
CA GLN A 998 -46.29 -35.85 -13.52
C GLN A 998 -46.19 -35.60 -15.04
N PHE A 999 -46.06 -36.70 -15.79
CA PHE A 999 -45.98 -36.69 -17.26
C PHE A 999 -47.34 -37.04 -17.84
N GLU A 1000 -47.87 -36.19 -18.72
CA GLU A 1000 -49.05 -36.50 -19.53
C GLU A 1000 -48.64 -37.23 -20.80
N VAL A 1001 -49.12 -38.46 -20.98
CA VAL A 1001 -48.72 -39.36 -22.04
C VAL A 1001 -49.92 -39.77 -22.87
N LYS A 1002 -49.88 -39.50 -24.17
CA LYS A 1002 -50.87 -39.92 -25.16
C LYS A 1002 -50.43 -41.20 -25.85
N ARG A 1003 -51.26 -42.23 -25.80
CA ARG A 1003 -51.14 -43.44 -26.61
C ARG A 1003 -52.42 -43.63 -27.42
N LYS A 1004 -52.32 -43.58 -28.76
CA LYS A 1004 -53.50 -43.61 -29.65
C LYS A 1004 -54.51 -42.50 -29.27
N LYS A 1005 -55.71 -42.85 -28.83
CA LYS A 1005 -56.78 -41.93 -28.38
C LYS A 1005 -56.86 -41.76 -26.85
N THR A 1006 -56.05 -42.48 -26.07
CA THR A 1006 -56.09 -42.40 -24.60
C THR A 1006 -54.93 -41.55 -24.07
N VAL A 1007 -55.22 -40.72 -23.07
CA VAL A 1007 -54.24 -39.92 -22.32
C VAL A 1007 -54.14 -40.51 -20.92
N ARG A 1008 -52.93 -40.66 -20.40
CA ARG A 1008 -52.64 -41.17 -19.05
C ARG A 1008 -51.58 -40.29 -18.39
N CYS A 1009 -51.66 -40.15 -17.07
CA CYS A 1009 -50.69 -39.42 -16.29
C CYS A 1009 -49.75 -40.39 -15.55
N LEU A 1010 -48.44 -40.16 -15.64
CA LEU A 1010 -47.42 -40.95 -14.95
C LEU A 1010 -46.72 -40.04 -13.92
N SER A 1011 -46.90 -40.32 -12.63
CA SER A 1011 -46.35 -39.49 -11.54
C SER A 1011 -45.04 -40.06 -10.97
N LEU A 1012 -44.11 -39.16 -10.66
CA LEU A 1012 -42.89 -39.37 -9.87
C LEU A 1012 -43.02 -38.61 -8.54
N ARG A 1013 -43.25 -39.32 -7.43
CA ARG A 1013 -43.41 -38.83 -6.06
C ARG A 1013 -42.95 -39.88 -5.03
N ASP A 1014 -42.84 -39.48 -3.77
CA ASP A 1014 -42.59 -40.41 -2.67
C ASP A 1014 -43.79 -41.39 -2.51
N PRO A 1015 -43.58 -42.72 -2.58
CA PRO A 1015 -44.65 -43.71 -2.43
C PRO A 1015 -45.31 -43.72 -1.05
N ASP A 1016 -44.63 -43.27 0.01
CA ASP A 1016 -45.14 -43.27 1.39
C ASP A 1016 -45.91 -42.00 1.76
N ARG A 1017 -46.16 -41.11 0.78
CA ARG A 1017 -46.87 -39.86 0.99
C ARG A 1017 -48.36 -40.05 0.67
N GLU A 1018 -49.21 -39.91 1.68
CA GLU A 1018 -50.66 -39.93 1.46
C GLU A 1018 -51.08 -38.78 0.51
N PRO A 1019 -51.99 -39.04 -0.45
CA PRO A 1019 -52.54 -38.00 -1.28
C PRO A 1019 -53.37 -37.06 -0.41
N PHE A 1020 -52.87 -35.85 -0.15
CA PHE A 1020 -53.69 -34.80 0.45
C PHE A 1020 -54.90 -34.52 -0.46
N GLU A 1021 -56.11 -34.70 0.09
CA GLU A 1021 -57.38 -34.29 -0.50
C GLU A 1021 -57.40 -32.78 -0.71
N TYR A 1022 -57.05 -32.34 -1.91
CA TYR A 1022 -57.65 -31.17 -2.57
C TYR A 1022 -57.42 -31.35 -4.07
N ASP A 1023 -58.10 -32.33 -4.67
CA ASP A 1023 -58.23 -32.44 -6.12
C ASP A 1023 -59.31 -31.44 -6.59
N ARG A 1024 -58.88 -30.36 -7.24
CA ARG A 1024 -59.74 -29.61 -8.17
C ARG A 1024 -59.08 -29.60 -9.54
N HIS A 1025 -59.42 -30.60 -10.33
CA HIS A 1025 -59.25 -30.55 -11.78
C HIS A 1025 -59.98 -29.33 -12.37
N LEU A 1026 -59.24 -28.44 -13.03
CA LEU A 1026 -59.80 -27.38 -13.88
C LEU A 1026 -59.13 -27.43 -15.27
N TYR A 1027 -59.93 -27.79 -16.27
CA TYR A 1027 -59.60 -27.67 -17.69
C TYR A 1027 -59.49 -26.19 -18.10
N TRP A 1028 -58.60 -25.90 -19.05
CA TRP A 1028 -58.36 -24.56 -19.59
C TRP A 1028 -59.40 -24.22 -20.66
N GLY A 1029 -60.06 -23.07 -20.53
CA GLY A 1029 -60.97 -22.49 -21.51
C GLY A 1029 -61.62 -21.21 -20.97
N ASP A 1030 -61.38 -20.11 -21.67
CA ASP A 1030 -61.99 -18.77 -21.55
C ASP A 1030 -61.58 -17.83 -20.40
N THR A 1031 -60.90 -16.75 -20.80
CA THR A 1031 -60.75 -15.47 -20.09
C THR A 1031 -62.10 -14.77 -19.90
N PRO A 1032 -62.23 -13.95 -18.85
CA PRO A 1032 -62.36 -12.52 -19.13
C PRO A 1032 -61.49 -11.61 -18.23
N ALA A 1033 -61.39 -10.37 -18.70
CA ALA A 1033 -60.55 -9.27 -18.26
C ALA A 1033 -60.83 -8.74 -16.83
N ASN A 1034 -59.84 -7.97 -16.35
CA ASN A 1034 -59.78 -7.15 -15.13
C ASN A 1034 -59.69 -7.90 -13.81
N VAL A 1035 -58.57 -7.71 -13.09
CA VAL A 1035 -58.55 -7.06 -11.75
C VAL A 1035 -57.15 -6.50 -11.52
N ASP A 1036 -57.07 -5.18 -11.40
CA ASP A 1036 -55.97 -4.42 -10.82
C ASP A 1036 -55.88 -4.66 -9.30
N THR A 1037 -54.64 -4.62 -8.80
CA THR A 1037 -54.16 -4.30 -7.43
C THR A 1037 -53.46 -5.42 -6.66
N ALA A 1038 -52.26 -5.03 -6.23
CA ALA A 1038 -51.37 -5.72 -5.32
C ALA A 1038 -51.73 -5.36 -3.88
N THR A 1039 -52.01 -6.37 -3.05
CA THR A 1039 -51.68 -6.47 -1.62
C THR A 1039 -52.39 -7.71 -1.06
N ASP A 1040 -51.64 -8.80 -0.90
CA ASP A 1040 -51.71 -9.71 0.26
C ASP A 1040 -50.72 -10.87 0.06
N ILE A 1041 -49.63 -10.82 0.83
CA ILE A 1041 -48.57 -11.84 0.88
C ILE A 1041 -48.74 -12.56 2.22
N SER A 1042 -49.47 -13.67 2.25
CA SER A 1042 -49.25 -14.79 3.20
C SER A 1042 -50.12 -16.03 2.91
N GLU A 1043 -50.31 -16.46 1.66
CA GLU A 1043 -50.70 -17.84 1.35
C GLU A 1043 -50.01 -18.23 0.03
N GLN A 1044 -48.97 -19.07 0.10
CA GLN A 1044 -48.32 -19.62 -1.09
C GLN A 1044 -49.34 -20.52 -1.81
N ARG A 1045 -50.01 -19.97 -2.83
CA ARG A 1045 -50.78 -20.75 -3.80
C ARG A 1045 -49.86 -21.82 -4.41
N PRO A 1046 -50.25 -23.10 -4.45
CA PRO A 1046 -49.49 -24.13 -5.14
C PRO A 1046 -49.35 -23.75 -6.62
N ILE A 1047 -48.10 -23.69 -7.12
CA ILE A 1047 -47.84 -23.50 -8.54
C ILE A 1047 -48.22 -24.80 -9.24
N GLU A 1048 -49.42 -24.85 -9.82
CA GLU A 1048 -49.98 -26.08 -10.41
C GLU A 1048 -49.78 -26.22 -11.93
N ARG A 1049 -48.95 -25.38 -12.59
CA ARG A 1049 -48.79 -25.46 -14.05
C ARG A 1049 -47.38 -25.11 -14.56
N VAL A 1050 -46.84 -25.98 -15.42
CA VAL A 1050 -45.92 -25.60 -16.50
C VAL A 1050 -46.80 -25.26 -17.72
N SER A 1051 -46.81 -23.98 -18.09
CA SER A 1051 -47.33 -23.32 -19.30
C SER A 1051 -47.97 -24.18 -20.41
N GLY A 1052 -49.14 -23.76 -20.92
CA GLY A 1052 -49.77 -24.34 -22.12
C GLY A 1052 -48.86 -24.28 -23.36
N THR A 1053 -48.95 -25.29 -24.21
CA THR A 1053 -48.18 -25.43 -25.47
C THR A 1053 -48.31 -24.17 -26.34
N PRO A 1054 -47.21 -23.49 -26.70
CA PRO A 1054 -47.22 -22.45 -27.72
C PRO A 1054 -47.81 -22.97 -29.04
N ALA A 1055 -48.61 -22.17 -29.74
CA ALA A 1055 -49.17 -22.53 -31.04
C ALA A 1055 -48.06 -22.94 -32.03
N ASP A 1056 -48.30 -23.98 -32.83
CA ASP A 1056 -47.33 -24.53 -33.80
C ASP A 1056 -45.99 -25.01 -33.21
N SER A 1057 -46.01 -25.52 -31.97
CA SER A 1057 -44.84 -26.09 -31.32
C SER A 1057 -45.08 -27.49 -30.77
N ARG A 1058 -44.02 -28.30 -30.72
CA ARG A 1058 -44.01 -29.66 -30.16
C ARG A 1058 -43.28 -29.65 -28.83
N PHE A 1059 -43.87 -30.27 -27.81
CA PHE A 1059 -43.20 -30.52 -26.54
C PHE A 1059 -42.10 -31.58 -26.73
N THR A 1060 -40.84 -31.22 -26.46
CA THR A 1060 -39.66 -32.04 -26.81
C THR A 1060 -38.78 -32.44 -25.64
N GLY A 1061 -38.95 -31.79 -24.49
CA GLY A 1061 -38.19 -32.10 -23.30
C GLY A 1061 -38.56 -31.18 -22.15
N ILE A 1062 -37.87 -31.37 -21.04
CA ILE A 1062 -37.98 -30.53 -19.85
C ILE A 1062 -36.64 -29.87 -19.57
N PHE A 1063 -36.64 -28.78 -18.83
CA PHE A 1063 -35.42 -28.17 -18.33
C PHE A 1063 -35.51 -27.96 -16.82
N VAL A 1064 -34.40 -28.06 -16.11
CA VAL A 1064 -34.34 -27.94 -14.64
C VAL A 1064 -33.15 -27.06 -14.26
N HIS A 1065 -33.31 -26.13 -13.32
CA HIS A 1065 -32.18 -25.36 -12.79
C HIS A 1065 -31.19 -26.25 -12.03
N CYS A 1066 -29.89 -26.05 -12.27
CA CYS A 1066 -28.83 -26.85 -11.65
C CYS A 1066 -28.74 -26.65 -10.13
N ASP A 1067 -29.08 -25.45 -9.64
CA ASP A 1067 -28.99 -25.08 -8.22
C ASP A 1067 -30.30 -25.31 -7.46
N CYS A 1068 -31.42 -25.54 -8.16
CA CYS A 1068 -32.74 -25.67 -7.56
C CYS A 1068 -33.65 -26.54 -8.43
N LEU A 1069 -33.88 -27.80 -8.01
CA LEU A 1069 -34.66 -28.77 -8.79
C LEU A 1069 -36.13 -28.34 -8.97
N SER A 1070 -36.67 -27.52 -8.07
CA SER A 1070 -38.05 -27.02 -8.14
C SER A 1070 -38.28 -25.98 -9.23
N ALA A 1071 -37.22 -25.36 -9.76
CA ALA A 1071 -37.32 -24.53 -10.97
C ALA A 1071 -37.21 -25.41 -12.22
N ILE A 1072 -38.33 -26.05 -12.57
CA ILE A 1072 -38.53 -26.92 -13.73
C ILE A 1072 -39.44 -26.27 -14.77
N GLY A 1073 -39.16 -26.47 -16.05
CA GLY A 1073 -39.99 -25.99 -17.15
C GLY A 1073 -39.95 -26.89 -18.38
N ALA A 1074 -40.63 -26.45 -19.44
CA ALA A 1074 -40.84 -27.17 -20.69
C ALA A 1074 -39.99 -26.64 -21.85
N ILE A 1075 -39.61 -27.54 -22.76
CA ILE A 1075 -38.89 -27.22 -24.00
C ILE A 1075 -39.79 -27.49 -25.20
N TYR A 1076 -39.99 -26.47 -26.02
CA TYR A 1076 -40.80 -26.52 -27.24
C TYR A 1076 -39.95 -26.32 -28.51
N GLU A 1077 -40.26 -27.08 -29.56
CA GLU A 1077 -39.63 -26.98 -30.88
C GLU A 1077 -40.69 -26.65 -31.94
N PRO A 1078 -40.47 -25.69 -32.86
CA PRO A 1078 -41.44 -25.35 -33.91
C PRO A 1078 -41.75 -26.52 -34.84
N THR A 1079 -43.02 -26.72 -35.16
CA THR A 1079 -43.47 -27.78 -36.09
C THR A 1079 -43.23 -27.44 -37.56
N SER A 1080 -43.06 -26.16 -37.91
CA SER A 1080 -42.72 -25.68 -39.26
C SER A 1080 -41.42 -24.86 -39.28
N SER A 1081 -40.62 -24.99 -40.35
CA SER A 1081 -39.45 -24.16 -40.61
C SER A 1081 -39.89 -22.92 -41.37
N ARG A 1082 -39.72 -21.73 -40.79
CA ARG A 1082 -39.63 -20.48 -41.57
C ARG A 1082 -38.20 -20.01 -41.58
#